data_AF-A0A9P8STS3-F1
#
_entry.id   AF-A0A9P8STS3-F1
#
_cell.length_a   1.000
_cell.length_b   1.000
_cell.length_c   1.000
_cell.angle_alpha   90.00
_cell.angle_beta   90.00
_cell.angle_gamma   90.00
#
_symmetry.space_group_name_H-M   'P 1'
#
loop_
_entity.id
_entity.type
_entity.pdbx_description
1 polymer ?
#
loop_
_entity_poly.entity_id
_entity_poly.type
_entity_poly.pdbx_seq_one_letter_code
_entity_poly.pdbx_strand_id
1 'polypeptide(L)'
;MSTASIGVIVGSQRVPRSGLQITQFVLKTIQKAYPTANLRLIDLATWNLPLYNEPGIPSFLNSPEEYTHELTRKWSEEIASHAAFIFVTPQYNWGYPASIKNAIDYLYHEWKGKPGMIVSYGGRGGGKAAQQLHQVLQGLGMQPVEPLVALTFPTQAFTGRAIKGEDLGVLEDESIWKDGREQILTAFRVLSDSLIRHVKCDEQQPECLQCVKTGRKCDGYDPQQTNPQAQQRAVLDPAPVAWTKPSTDHRLVLRPGTREERQYIEFFCTRTSRALSGFFDSDLWQYLLPQLSHSEAGIRHAAIALGALHQHLHRVLSKGKCDPAASKITPQNEYFIIQQYNSAIRHLVAQLSSTTSHHVPHLTLISCCLFVSLEILSGHVGKALDHIEAGLKILQRWEHRTDGKLPSEAITRELAYFLLRWNTQLSTQGRKMIPLNLSQLDTAESGGNQESWSEISEAREALVLLSNRTMSFVEAVGTDRKTRGSPGQVRQQQALLQALAAWLRAFECLMKRCSRRLKKTDPRGPVLLRIQHRTNQILASVALSRDELIYDQLDEDFRAIVSYAEDLIELNASLDKDSVLSVFSLESGLVSSLGYTARKCRNPVLRRKAIRLLYRCPRKEGLWGVQQYAVIARIIVQAEEAAVAHLPLAQRIPEDRHRVYTVHIQNRNCSSCRLVLMYLPENGDGEWHCRVREVEFAAEVQAEDPNFFAEAGISLET
;
A
#
# COMPACT_ATOMS: atom_id res chain seq x y z
N MET A 1 16.26 3.52 -43.19
CA MET A 1 16.49 2.80 -41.91
C MET A 1 15.33 1.86 -41.69
N SER A 2 15.59 0.58 -41.34
CA SER A 2 14.55 -0.44 -41.23
C SER A 2 13.63 -0.15 -40.05
N THR A 3 12.33 -0.05 -40.30
CA THR A 3 11.31 0.02 -39.24
C THR A 3 11.36 -1.26 -38.41
N ALA A 4 11.31 -1.10 -37.08
CA ALA A 4 11.33 -2.23 -36.14
C ALA A 4 10.19 -3.20 -36.48
N SER A 5 10.48 -4.50 -36.48
CA SER A 5 9.50 -5.51 -36.86
C SER A 5 8.47 -5.72 -35.74
N ILE A 6 7.19 -5.81 -36.12
CA ILE A 6 6.06 -6.10 -35.23
C ILE A 6 5.45 -7.44 -35.62
N GLY A 7 5.47 -8.41 -34.71
CA GLY A 7 4.90 -9.73 -34.93
C GLY A 7 3.38 -9.71 -34.76
N VAL A 8 2.62 -10.23 -35.72
CA VAL A 8 1.16 -10.29 -35.71
C VAL A 8 0.72 -11.74 -35.61
N ILE A 9 0.31 -12.16 -34.40
CA ILE A 9 0.10 -13.56 -34.02
C ILE A 9 -1.35 -13.97 -34.29
N VAL A 10 -1.55 -15.01 -35.09
CA VAL A 10 -2.85 -15.65 -35.32
C VAL A 10 -3.11 -16.67 -34.21
N GLY A 11 -4.11 -16.41 -33.36
CA GLY A 11 -4.38 -17.24 -32.19
C GLY A 11 -5.06 -18.58 -32.45
N SER A 12 -5.89 -18.68 -33.49
CA SER A 12 -6.70 -19.87 -33.77
C SER A 12 -5.95 -20.89 -34.63
N GLN A 13 -5.88 -22.15 -34.22
CA GLN A 13 -5.34 -23.26 -35.05
C GLN A 13 -6.42 -24.18 -35.66
N ARG A 14 -7.71 -23.87 -35.48
CA ARG A 14 -8.83 -24.70 -36.02
C ARG A 14 -8.74 -24.91 -37.54
N VAL A 15 -9.24 -26.05 -38.02
CA VAL A 15 -9.46 -26.32 -39.45
C VAL A 15 -10.92 -26.74 -39.64
N PRO A 16 -11.72 -25.99 -40.42
CA PRO A 16 -11.46 -24.65 -40.95
C PRO A 16 -11.49 -23.56 -39.85
N ARG A 17 -10.95 -22.36 -40.15
CA ARG A 17 -10.92 -21.19 -39.23
C ARG A 17 -11.11 -19.86 -39.95
N SER A 18 -11.79 -18.94 -39.29
CA SER A 18 -11.88 -17.53 -39.69
C SER A 18 -10.70 -16.68 -39.22
N GLY A 19 -9.91 -17.17 -38.25
CA GLY A 19 -8.88 -16.37 -37.58
C GLY A 19 -7.87 -15.73 -38.54
N LEU A 20 -7.44 -16.45 -39.58
CA LEU A 20 -6.48 -15.93 -40.56
C LEU A 20 -7.06 -14.75 -41.36
N GLN A 21 -8.32 -14.85 -41.81
CA GLN A 21 -9.00 -13.76 -42.53
C GLN A 21 -9.13 -12.50 -41.67
N ILE A 22 -9.44 -12.67 -40.38
CA ILE A 22 -9.57 -11.57 -39.42
C ILE A 22 -8.20 -10.93 -39.14
N THR A 23 -7.13 -11.73 -39.00
CA THR A 23 -5.77 -11.20 -38.89
C THR A 23 -5.34 -10.44 -40.14
N GLN A 24 -5.69 -10.93 -41.33
CA GLN A 24 -5.45 -10.22 -42.59
C GLN A 24 -6.21 -8.89 -42.66
N PHE A 25 -7.44 -8.82 -42.15
CA PHE A 25 -8.19 -7.57 -42.01
C PHE A 25 -7.47 -6.57 -41.08
N VAL A 26 -6.95 -7.02 -39.93
CA VAL A 26 -6.16 -6.18 -39.01
C VAL A 26 -4.90 -5.67 -39.70
N LEU A 27 -4.14 -6.55 -40.36
CA LEU A 27 -2.94 -6.21 -41.12
C LEU A 27 -3.24 -5.17 -42.20
N LYS A 28 -4.23 -5.40 -43.07
CA LYS A 28 -4.59 -4.45 -44.13
C LYS A 28 -5.04 -3.10 -43.56
N THR A 29 -5.80 -3.10 -42.46
CA THR A 29 -6.24 -1.87 -41.78
C THR A 29 -5.04 -1.04 -41.33
N ILE A 30 -4.07 -1.68 -40.66
CA ILE A 30 -2.86 -0.99 -40.19
C ILE A 30 -2.00 -0.56 -41.38
N GLN A 31 -1.74 -1.44 -42.36
CA GLN A 31 -0.89 -1.15 -43.51
C GLN A 31 -1.42 0.02 -44.36
N LYS A 32 -2.75 0.15 -44.47
CA LYS A 32 -3.40 1.25 -45.20
C LYS A 32 -3.14 2.60 -44.53
N ALA A 33 -3.16 2.66 -43.20
CA ALA A 33 -2.92 3.90 -42.44
C ALA A 33 -1.43 4.16 -42.15
N TYR A 34 -0.63 3.10 -42.04
CA TYR A 34 0.80 3.12 -41.72
C TYR A 34 1.59 2.30 -42.76
N PRO A 35 1.78 2.80 -43.99
CA PRO A 35 2.42 2.05 -45.08
C PRO A 35 3.88 1.64 -44.80
N THR A 36 4.53 2.28 -43.83
CA THR A 36 5.91 2.01 -43.41
C THR A 36 6.02 1.00 -42.27
N ALA A 37 4.90 0.58 -41.67
CA ALA A 37 4.91 -0.42 -40.59
C ALA A 37 5.45 -1.76 -41.10
N ASN A 38 6.45 -2.33 -40.41
CA ASN A 38 7.03 -3.64 -40.72
C ASN A 38 6.29 -4.73 -39.94
N LEU A 39 5.11 -5.10 -40.43
CA LEU A 39 4.27 -6.12 -39.83
C LEU A 39 4.66 -7.51 -40.36
N ARG A 40 4.87 -8.48 -39.47
CA ARG A 40 5.20 -9.86 -39.80
C ARG A 40 4.14 -10.80 -39.27
N LEU A 41 3.47 -11.52 -40.17
CA LEU A 41 2.44 -12.48 -39.79
C LEU A 41 3.07 -13.73 -39.16
N ILE A 42 2.64 -14.08 -37.96
CA ILE A 42 3.05 -15.28 -37.24
C ILE A 42 1.82 -16.17 -37.06
N ASP A 43 1.74 -17.23 -37.85
CA ASP A 43 0.60 -18.15 -37.79
C ASP A 43 0.92 -19.36 -36.92
N LEU A 44 0.33 -19.43 -35.72
CA LEU A 44 0.57 -20.52 -34.79
C LEU A 44 0.19 -21.90 -35.35
N ALA A 45 -0.69 -22.00 -36.36
CA ALA A 45 -0.99 -23.30 -36.98
C ALA A 45 0.16 -23.80 -37.86
N THR A 46 0.97 -22.90 -38.41
CA THR A 46 2.15 -23.26 -39.22
C THR A 46 3.33 -23.68 -38.35
N TRP A 47 3.48 -23.04 -37.17
CA TRP A 47 4.50 -23.39 -36.20
C TRP A 47 4.29 -24.77 -35.58
N ASN A 48 3.04 -25.23 -35.48
CA ASN A 48 2.65 -26.55 -34.98
C ASN A 48 3.41 -26.96 -33.70
N LEU A 49 3.54 -26.03 -32.76
CA LEU A 49 4.19 -26.27 -31.47
C LEU A 49 3.45 -27.42 -30.76
N PRO A 50 4.15 -28.49 -30.34
CA PRO A 50 3.57 -29.50 -29.46
C PRO A 50 2.96 -28.85 -28.21
N LEU A 51 2.08 -29.55 -27.50
CA LEU A 51 1.72 -29.08 -26.16
C LEU A 51 3.00 -29.06 -25.31
N TYR A 52 3.22 -27.95 -24.59
CA TYR A 52 4.44 -27.61 -23.89
C TYR A 52 5.22 -28.83 -23.36
N ASN A 53 6.42 -29.03 -23.90
CA ASN A 53 7.25 -30.22 -23.67
C ASN A 53 8.74 -29.89 -23.44
N GLU A 54 9.06 -28.62 -23.14
CA GLU A 54 10.40 -28.23 -22.69
C GLU A 54 10.63 -28.68 -21.23
N PRO A 55 11.77 -29.33 -20.91
CA PRO A 55 12.06 -29.78 -19.55
C PRO A 55 12.47 -28.63 -18.62
N GLY A 56 13.07 -27.57 -19.17
CA GLY A 56 13.45 -26.38 -18.42
C GLY A 56 12.26 -25.48 -18.15
N ILE A 57 12.31 -24.68 -17.07
CA ILE A 57 11.33 -23.62 -16.81
C ILE A 57 11.82 -22.34 -17.50
N PRO A 58 11.10 -21.75 -18.49
CA PRO A 58 11.62 -20.70 -19.35
C PRO A 58 12.07 -19.43 -18.62
N SER A 59 11.51 -19.13 -17.44
CA SER A 59 11.90 -17.96 -16.65
C SER A 59 13.32 -18.00 -16.08
N PHE A 60 13.96 -19.17 -16.06
CA PHE A 60 15.36 -19.32 -15.63
C PHE A 60 16.34 -19.32 -16.81
N LEU A 61 15.85 -19.33 -18.05
CA LEU A 61 16.66 -19.35 -19.26
C LEU A 61 16.86 -17.92 -19.78
N ASN A 62 18.07 -17.58 -20.22
CA ASN A 62 18.42 -16.22 -20.64
C ASN A 62 18.83 -16.12 -22.11
N SER A 63 18.93 -17.25 -22.81
CA SER A 63 19.32 -17.32 -24.21
C SER A 63 18.59 -18.44 -24.97
N PRO A 64 18.36 -18.31 -26.28
CA PRO A 64 17.71 -19.35 -27.10
C PRO A 64 18.44 -20.69 -27.06
N GLU A 65 19.77 -20.71 -26.93
CA GLU A 65 20.58 -21.93 -26.94
C GLU A 65 20.30 -22.85 -25.74
N GLU A 66 19.71 -22.31 -24.67
CA GLU A 66 19.37 -23.06 -23.46
C GLU A 66 18.10 -23.93 -23.61
N TYR A 67 17.27 -23.72 -24.64
CA TYR A 67 16.12 -24.58 -24.90
C TYR A 67 16.55 -25.93 -25.49
N THR A 68 15.90 -26.99 -25.04
CA THR A 68 16.27 -28.38 -25.39
C THR A 68 15.88 -28.70 -26.83
N HIS A 69 14.66 -28.34 -27.25
CA HIS A 69 14.15 -28.71 -28.57
C HIS A 69 14.49 -27.67 -29.64
N GLU A 70 14.88 -28.14 -30.82
CA GLU A 70 15.22 -27.27 -31.96
C GLU A 70 14.05 -26.36 -32.38
N LEU A 71 12.82 -26.87 -32.32
CA LEU A 71 11.64 -26.09 -32.63
C LEU A 71 11.43 -24.92 -31.66
N THR A 72 11.71 -25.13 -30.37
CA THR A 72 11.64 -24.06 -29.36
C THR A 72 12.71 -23.01 -29.58
N ARG A 73 13.92 -23.41 -29.97
CA ARG A 73 14.99 -22.46 -30.32
C ARG A 73 14.60 -21.57 -31.50
N LYS A 74 14.06 -22.18 -32.58
CA LYS A 74 13.53 -21.42 -33.72
C LYS A 74 12.37 -20.50 -33.33
N TRP A 75 11.50 -20.95 -32.42
CA TRP A 75 10.41 -20.13 -31.91
C TRP A 75 10.91 -18.96 -31.07
N SER A 76 11.89 -19.20 -30.20
CA SER A 76 12.59 -18.18 -29.42
C SER A 76 13.23 -17.14 -30.33
N GLU A 77 13.97 -17.56 -31.36
CA GLU A 77 14.60 -16.67 -32.35
C GLU A 77 13.57 -15.81 -33.10
N GLU A 78 12.47 -16.41 -33.56
CA GLU A 78 11.38 -15.68 -34.23
C GLU A 78 10.81 -14.59 -33.31
N ILE A 79 10.44 -14.94 -32.09
CA ILE A 79 9.87 -13.99 -31.11
C ILE A 79 10.91 -12.94 -30.70
N ALA A 80 12.18 -13.31 -30.55
CA ALA A 80 13.25 -12.38 -30.25
C ALA A 80 13.43 -11.32 -31.35
N SER A 81 13.20 -11.68 -32.63
CA SER A 81 13.39 -10.81 -33.80
C SER A 81 12.42 -9.61 -33.89
N HIS A 82 11.30 -9.65 -33.16
CA HIS A 82 10.29 -8.59 -33.16
C HIS A 82 10.39 -7.69 -31.93
N ALA A 83 10.13 -6.39 -32.13
CA ALA A 83 10.17 -5.39 -31.07
C ALA A 83 8.84 -5.23 -30.31
N ALA A 84 7.72 -5.62 -30.92
CA ALA A 84 6.38 -5.59 -30.34
C ALA A 84 5.48 -6.65 -30.98
N PHE A 85 4.32 -6.90 -30.38
CA PHE A 85 3.38 -7.92 -30.84
C PHE A 85 1.93 -7.43 -30.92
N ILE A 86 1.20 -7.96 -31.89
CA ILE A 86 -0.26 -7.84 -32.01
C ILE A 86 -0.86 -9.25 -31.92
N PHE A 87 -1.58 -9.54 -30.84
CA PHE A 87 -2.26 -10.82 -30.63
C PHE A 87 -3.68 -10.75 -31.18
N VAL A 88 -3.98 -11.51 -32.24
CA VAL A 88 -5.32 -11.62 -32.81
C VAL A 88 -5.97 -12.92 -32.34
N THR A 89 -6.93 -12.83 -31.43
CA THR A 89 -7.40 -13.98 -30.63
C THR A 89 -8.91 -14.20 -30.66
N PRO A 90 -9.42 -15.42 -30.93
CA PRO A 90 -10.82 -15.74 -30.68
C PRO A 90 -11.08 -15.90 -29.19
N GLN A 91 -12.36 -15.87 -28.81
CA GLN A 91 -12.80 -16.34 -27.49
C GLN A 91 -13.35 -17.75 -27.57
N TYR A 92 -12.71 -18.69 -26.86
CA TYR A 92 -13.19 -20.07 -26.69
C TYR A 92 -13.62 -20.27 -25.24
N ASN A 93 -14.89 -20.61 -25.02
CA ASN A 93 -15.46 -20.86 -23.69
C ASN A 93 -15.05 -19.80 -22.65
N TRP A 94 -15.17 -18.52 -23.05
CA TRP A 94 -14.86 -17.35 -22.22
C TRP A 94 -13.37 -17.16 -21.86
N GLY A 95 -12.45 -17.87 -22.49
CA GLY A 95 -11.01 -17.66 -22.37
C GLY A 95 -10.31 -17.50 -23.72
N TYR A 96 -9.01 -17.17 -23.66
CA TYR A 96 -8.13 -17.22 -24.82
C TYR A 96 -7.79 -18.68 -25.19
N PRO A 97 -7.43 -18.99 -26.45
CA PRO A 97 -7.16 -20.36 -26.87
C PRO A 97 -5.92 -20.96 -26.21
N ALA A 98 -5.95 -22.29 -26.03
CA ALA A 98 -4.80 -23.06 -25.57
C ALA A 98 -3.57 -22.87 -26.47
N SER A 99 -3.76 -22.70 -27.79
CA SER A 99 -2.67 -22.45 -28.75
C SER A 99 -1.87 -21.19 -28.45
N ILE A 100 -2.53 -20.07 -28.10
CA ILE A 100 -1.83 -18.84 -27.68
C ILE A 100 -1.09 -19.09 -26.37
N LYS A 101 -1.77 -19.69 -25.38
CA LYS A 101 -1.17 -19.94 -24.08
C LYS A 101 0.06 -20.83 -24.18
N ASN A 102 -0.04 -21.89 -24.98
CA ASN A 102 1.04 -22.80 -25.27
C ASN A 102 2.23 -22.05 -25.89
N ALA A 103 2.00 -21.30 -26.98
CA ALA A 103 3.05 -20.55 -27.65
C ALA A 103 3.74 -19.51 -26.75
N ILE A 104 2.98 -18.89 -25.84
CA ILE A 104 3.50 -17.98 -24.84
C ILE A 104 4.34 -18.72 -23.80
N ASP A 105 3.83 -19.83 -23.26
CA ASP A 105 4.44 -20.60 -22.17
C ASP A 105 5.75 -21.28 -22.55
N TYR A 106 6.02 -21.48 -23.85
CA TYR A 106 7.32 -21.97 -24.31
C TYR A 106 8.47 -21.03 -23.96
N LEU A 107 8.21 -19.72 -23.80
CA LEU A 107 9.22 -18.67 -23.76
C LEU A 107 9.02 -17.72 -22.56
N TYR A 108 10.01 -16.86 -22.26
CA TYR A 108 9.89 -15.87 -21.18
C TYR A 108 10.69 -14.59 -21.45
N HIS A 109 12.03 -14.69 -21.52
CA HIS A 109 12.92 -13.53 -21.63
C HIS A 109 12.71 -12.76 -22.95
N GLU A 110 12.25 -13.45 -23.99
CA GLU A 110 11.94 -12.94 -25.32
C GLU A 110 10.74 -11.99 -25.33
N TRP A 111 9.82 -12.15 -24.38
CA TRP A 111 8.63 -11.31 -24.23
C TRP A 111 8.90 -10.05 -23.40
N LYS A 112 9.76 -10.15 -22.39
CA LYS A 112 9.95 -9.13 -21.35
C LYS A 112 10.22 -7.74 -21.94
N GLY A 113 9.46 -6.75 -21.48
CA GLY A 113 9.57 -5.34 -21.88
C GLY A 113 8.92 -4.99 -23.22
N LYS A 114 8.54 -5.98 -24.06
CA LYS A 114 7.98 -5.70 -25.38
C LYS A 114 6.51 -5.24 -25.30
N PRO A 115 6.11 -4.22 -26.06
CA PRO A 115 4.72 -3.81 -26.16
C PRO A 115 3.82 -4.89 -26.79
N GLY A 116 2.57 -5.01 -26.32
CA GLY A 116 1.60 -6.01 -26.79
C GLY A 116 0.21 -5.44 -27.04
N MET A 117 -0.26 -5.42 -28.29
CA MET A 117 -1.64 -5.06 -28.65
C MET A 117 -2.51 -6.32 -28.71
N ILE A 118 -3.74 -6.25 -28.21
CA ILE A 118 -4.68 -7.37 -28.25
C ILE A 118 -5.90 -6.99 -29.10
N VAL A 119 -6.20 -7.84 -30.08
CA VAL A 119 -7.41 -7.77 -30.90
C VAL A 119 -8.19 -9.07 -30.71
N SER A 120 -9.27 -9.02 -29.95
CA SER A 120 -10.16 -10.16 -29.78
C SER A 120 -11.32 -10.14 -30.78
N TYR A 121 -11.88 -11.32 -31.05
CA TYR A 121 -13.06 -11.44 -31.88
C TYR A 121 -14.00 -12.57 -31.42
N GLY A 122 -15.28 -12.43 -31.76
CA GLY A 122 -16.30 -13.46 -31.52
C GLY A 122 -17.72 -12.91 -31.62
N GLY A 123 -18.71 -13.75 -31.30
CA GLY A 123 -20.13 -13.35 -31.35
C GLY A 123 -20.46 -12.10 -30.51
N ARG A 124 -19.67 -11.83 -29.46
CA ARG A 124 -19.74 -10.60 -28.65
C ARG A 124 -18.36 -9.96 -28.46
N GLY A 125 -17.54 -9.98 -29.50
CA GLY A 125 -16.24 -9.29 -29.52
C GLY A 125 -15.09 -10.01 -28.82
N GLY A 126 -15.34 -10.92 -27.88
CA GLY A 126 -14.29 -11.72 -27.25
C GLY A 126 -13.57 -11.05 -26.08
N GLY A 127 -14.20 -10.08 -25.43
CA GLY A 127 -13.60 -9.27 -24.36
C GLY A 127 -13.05 -10.07 -23.16
N LYS A 128 -13.62 -11.23 -22.82
CA LYS A 128 -13.10 -12.05 -21.69
C LYS A 128 -11.76 -12.68 -22.03
N ALA A 129 -11.61 -13.16 -23.27
CA ALA A 129 -10.33 -13.67 -23.76
C ALA A 129 -9.26 -12.55 -23.76
N ALA A 130 -9.63 -11.33 -24.18
CA ALA A 130 -8.71 -10.19 -24.17
C ALA A 130 -8.26 -9.82 -22.75
N GLN A 131 -9.18 -9.74 -21.78
CA GLN A 131 -8.86 -9.41 -20.38
C GLN A 131 -7.95 -10.44 -19.73
N GLN A 132 -8.23 -11.74 -19.94
CA GLN A 132 -7.37 -12.80 -19.42
C GLN A 132 -5.99 -12.76 -20.08
N LEU A 133 -5.92 -12.56 -21.40
CA LEU A 133 -4.64 -12.50 -22.12
C LEU A 133 -3.81 -11.29 -21.65
N HIS A 134 -4.45 -10.14 -21.46
CA HIS A 134 -3.82 -8.95 -20.90
C HIS A 134 -3.12 -9.24 -19.56
N GLN A 135 -3.77 -9.96 -18.64
CA GLN A 135 -3.17 -10.36 -17.36
C GLN A 135 -1.94 -11.27 -17.54
N VAL A 136 -1.98 -12.21 -18.49
CA VAL A 136 -0.84 -13.08 -18.81
C VAL A 136 0.34 -12.27 -19.35
N LEU A 137 0.09 -11.34 -20.28
CA LEU A 137 1.16 -10.50 -20.85
C LEU A 137 1.82 -9.64 -19.75
N GLN A 138 1.04 -9.08 -18.80
CA GLN A 138 1.59 -8.37 -17.65
C GLN A 138 2.45 -9.28 -16.75
N GLY A 139 2.01 -10.52 -16.52
CA GLY A 139 2.75 -11.51 -15.73
C GLY A 139 4.12 -11.86 -16.32
N LEU A 140 4.26 -11.78 -17.65
CA LEU A 140 5.53 -11.99 -18.37
C LEU A 140 6.42 -10.74 -18.44
N GLY A 141 5.97 -9.63 -17.87
CA GLY A 141 6.67 -8.35 -17.94
C GLY A 141 6.58 -7.67 -19.31
N MET A 142 5.64 -8.05 -20.17
CA MET A 142 5.30 -7.29 -21.37
C MET A 142 4.58 -5.98 -21.01
N GLN A 143 4.43 -5.09 -21.97
CA GLN A 143 3.69 -3.83 -21.84
C GLN A 143 2.41 -3.88 -22.71
N PRO A 144 1.33 -4.53 -22.26
CA PRO A 144 0.11 -4.56 -23.05
C PRO A 144 -0.51 -3.17 -23.19
N VAL A 145 -0.98 -2.83 -24.39
CA VAL A 145 -1.50 -1.49 -24.73
C VAL A 145 -3.03 -1.47 -24.82
N GLU A 146 -3.61 -0.32 -24.47
CA GLU A 146 -5.04 -0.03 -24.55
C GLU A 146 -5.35 0.91 -25.73
N PRO A 147 -6.56 0.87 -26.32
CA PRO A 147 -7.71 0.05 -25.94
C PRO A 147 -7.60 -1.42 -26.38
N LEU A 148 -8.17 -2.35 -25.59
CA LEU A 148 -8.43 -3.72 -26.02
C LEU A 148 -9.48 -3.74 -27.14
N VAL A 149 -9.08 -4.08 -28.36
CA VAL A 149 -9.97 -4.11 -29.53
C VAL A 149 -10.84 -5.36 -29.48
N ALA A 150 -12.16 -5.22 -29.63
CA ALA A 150 -13.12 -6.33 -29.60
C ALA A 150 -14.03 -6.34 -30.84
N LEU A 151 -13.75 -7.23 -31.79
CA LEU A 151 -14.46 -7.34 -33.06
C LEU A 151 -15.71 -8.22 -32.94
N THR A 152 -16.87 -7.58 -32.79
CA THR A 152 -18.17 -8.27 -32.63
C THR A 152 -18.74 -8.69 -33.98
N PHE A 153 -19.11 -9.97 -34.12
CA PHE A 153 -19.75 -10.47 -35.34
C PHE A 153 -21.11 -9.78 -35.59
N PRO A 154 -21.33 -9.14 -36.76
CA PRO A 154 -22.50 -8.30 -36.99
C PRO A 154 -23.84 -9.06 -36.93
N THR A 155 -23.87 -10.30 -37.41
CA THR A 155 -25.10 -11.09 -37.51
C THR A 155 -24.89 -12.56 -37.17
N GLN A 156 -25.97 -13.28 -36.93
CA GLN A 156 -25.95 -14.73 -36.74
C GLN A 156 -25.47 -15.47 -38.00
N ALA A 157 -25.85 -14.99 -39.19
CA ALA A 157 -25.36 -15.53 -40.46
C ALA A 157 -23.84 -15.36 -40.60
N PHE A 158 -23.32 -14.17 -40.27
CA PHE A 158 -21.86 -13.92 -40.23
C PHE A 158 -21.17 -14.87 -39.25
N THR A 159 -21.75 -15.07 -38.07
CA THR A 159 -21.25 -16.01 -37.07
C THR A 159 -21.22 -17.44 -37.60
N GLY A 160 -22.26 -17.87 -38.32
CA GLY A 160 -22.33 -19.18 -38.97
C GLY A 160 -21.21 -19.39 -39.99
N ARG A 161 -20.96 -18.41 -40.87
CA ARG A 161 -19.84 -18.42 -41.83
C ARG A 161 -18.49 -18.49 -41.10
N ALA A 162 -18.32 -17.67 -40.05
CA ALA A 162 -17.09 -17.63 -39.26
C ALA A 162 -16.79 -18.95 -38.54
N ILE A 163 -17.82 -19.66 -38.05
CA ILE A 163 -17.66 -20.98 -37.40
C ILE A 163 -17.22 -22.03 -38.41
N LYS A 164 -17.72 -21.96 -39.64
CA LYS A 164 -17.37 -22.86 -40.76
C LYS A 164 -16.09 -22.46 -41.48
N GLY A 165 -15.47 -21.33 -41.10
CA GLY A 165 -14.30 -20.79 -41.78
C GLY A 165 -14.53 -20.46 -43.26
N GLU A 166 -15.78 -20.20 -43.63
CA GLU A 166 -16.14 -19.68 -44.95
C GLU A 166 -15.59 -18.27 -45.13
N ASP A 167 -15.57 -17.78 -46.37
CA ASP A 167 -15.19 -16.40 -46.66
C ASP A 167 -16.15 -15.42 -45.96
N LEU A 168 -15.57 -14.51 -45.17
CA LEU A 168 -16.31 -13.50 -44.42
C LEU A 168 -16.60 -12.24 -45.23
N GLY A 169 -15.88 -12.02 -46.33
CA GLY A 169 -15.93 -10.77 -47.11
C GLY A 169 -15.30 -9.57 -46.40
N VAL A 170 -14.52 -9.80 -45.33
CA VAL A 170 -13.93 -8.73 -44.49
C VAL A 170 -12.82 -7.95 -45.20
N LEU A 171 -12.31 -8.46 -46.32
CA LEU A 171 -11.25 -7.82 -47.09
C LEU A 171 -11.80 -6.94 -48.21
N GLU A 172 -13.02 -7.20 -48.69
CA GLU A 172 -13.71 -6.46 -49.75
C GLU A 172 -14.73 -5.46 -49.20
N ASP A 173 -15.50 -5.84 -48.17
CA ASP A 173 -16.56 -5.01 -47.60
C ASP A 173 -16.02 -4.11 -46.47
N GLU A 174 -15.77 -2.85 -46.82
CA GLU A 174 -15.28 -1.82 -45.89
C GLU A 174 -16.31 -1.44 -44.80
N SER A 175 -17.58 -1.83 -44.92
CA SER A 175 -18.61 -1.57 -43.91
C SER A 175 -18.50 -2.49 -42.68
N ILE A 176 -17.91 -3.69 -42.87
CA ILE A 176 -17.73 -4.65 -41.78
C ILE A 176 -16.68 -4.11 -40.79
N TRP A 177 -17.08 -4.00 -39.53
CA TRP A 177 -16.26 -3.45 -38.44
C TRP A 177 -15.71 -2.05 -38.69
N LYS A 178 -16.51 -1.15 -39.27
CA LYS A 178 -16.14 0.26 -39.44
C LYS A 178 -15.54 0.88 -38.17
N ASP A 179 -16.24 0.76 -37.03
CA ASP A 179 -15.76 1.26 -35.73
C ASP A 179 -14.54 0.46 -35.21
N GLY A 180 -14.46 -0.83 -35.57
CA GLY A 180 -13.33 -1.68 -35.25
C GLY A 180 -12.04 -1.21 -35.92
N ARG A 181 -12.10 -0.62 -37.12
CA ARG A 181 -10.92 -0.05 -37.80
C ARG A 181 -10.36 1.13 -37.00
N GLU A 182 -11.21 2.03 -36.52
CA GLU A 182 -10.76 3.17 -35.69
C GLU A 182 -10.13 2.69 -34.38
N GLN A 183 -10.70 1.68 -33.73
CA GLN A 183 -10.14 1.06 -32.53
C GLN A 183 -8.78 0.41 -32.79
N ILE A 184 -8.64 -0.34 -33.90
CA ILE A 184 -7.35 -0.93 -34.33
C ILE A 184 -6.30 0.16 -34.53
N LEU A 185 -6.62 1.22 -35.26
CA LEU A 185 -5.67 2.30 -35.52
C LEU A 185 -5.30 3.07 -34.24
N THR A 186 -6.26 3.27 -33.33
CA THR A 186 -6.00 3.90 -32.02
C THR A 186 -5.04 3.04 -31.19
N ALA A 187 -5.31 1.74 -31.05
CA ALA A 187 -4.47 0.82 -30.31
C ALA A 187 -3.08 0.67 -30.96
N PHE A 188 -3.01 0.63 -32.29
CA PHE A 188 -1.75 0.55 -33.02
C PHE A 188 -0.89 1.81 -32.86
N ARG A 189 -1.51 2.99 -32.79
CA ARG A 189 -0.78 4.24 -32.47
C ARG A 189 -0.12 4.14 -31.09
N VAL A 190 -0.85 3.67 -30.08
CA VAL A 190 -0.29 3.49 -28.72
C VAL A 190 0.83 2.44 -28.71
N LEU A 191 0.68 1.35 -29.46
CA LEU A 191 1.73 0.35 -29.65
C LEU A 191 3.00 0.97 -30.27
N SER A 192 2.82 1.78 -31.31
CA SER A 192 3.91 2.46 -32.02
C SER A 192 4.61 3.50 -31.16
N ASP A 193 3.86 4.28 -30.38
CA ASP A 193 4.41 5.26 -29.43
C ASP A 193 5.24 4.57 -28.34
N SER A 194 4.83 3.38 -27.93
CA SER A 194 5.54 2.57 -26.92
C SER A 194 6.90 2.08 -27.43
N LEU A 195 7.03 1.84 -28.75
CA LEU A 195 8.32 1.50 -29.38
C LEU A 195 9.30 2.68 -29.40
N ILE A 196 8.79 3.92 -29.50
CA ILE A 196 9.62 5.15 -29.52
C ILE A 196 10.19 5.43 -28.12
N ARG A 197 9.37 5.29 -27.07
CA ARG A 197 9.73 5.65 -25.69
C ARG A 197 10.65 4.66 -24.99
N HIS A 198 10.92 3.50 -25.59
CA HIS A 198 11.81 2.48 -25.02
C HIS A 198 13.30 2.82 -25.16
N VAL A 199 13.65 3.84 -25.96
CA VAL A 199 15.00 4.41 -26.05
C VAL A 199 15.03 5.71 -25.23
N LYS A 200 15.86 5.73 -24.19
CA LYS A 200 15.95 6.85 -23.25
C LYS A 200 16.46 8.10 -23.98
N CYS A 201 15.63 9.14 -24.03
CA CYS A 201 16.02 10.45 -24.55
C CYS A 201 17.08 11.06 -23.64
N ASP A 202 18.14 11.61 -24.22
CA ASP A 202 19.19 12.36 -23.50
C ASP A 202 18.84 13.85 -23.32
N GLU A 203 17.68 14.25 -23.83
CA GLU A 203 17.04 15.55 -23.65
C GLU A 203 17.81 16.77 -24.18
N GLN A 204 18.83 16.57 -25.01
CA GLN A 204 19.50 17.67 -25.70
C GLN A 204 18.57 18.39 -26.70
N GLN A 205 18.73 19.70 -26.79
CA GLN A 205 17.99 20.59 -27.68
C GLN A 205 18.91 21.13 -28.79
N PRO A 206 18.40 21.34 -30.03
CA PRO A 206 17.01 21.18 -30.48
C PRO A 206 16.60 19.73 -30.79
N GLU A 207 17.57 18.83 -30.93
CA GLU A 207 17.36 17.40 -31.19
C GLU A 207 18.23 16.56 -30.23
N CYS A 208 17.69 15.45 -29.76
CA CYS A 208 18.38 14.56 -28.81
C CYS A 208 19.58 13.85 -29.48
N LEU A 209 20.73 13.69 -28.81
CA LEU A 209 21.89 12.96 -29.37
C LEU A 209 21.53 11.55 -29.81
N GLN A 210 20.62 10.89 -29.09
CA GLN A 210 20.20 9.53 -29.44
C GLN A 210 19.42 9.50 -30.76
N CYS A 211 18.65 10.55 -31.04
CA CYS A 211 17.88 10.73 -32.27
C CYS A 211 18.83 10.97 -33.45
N VAL A 212 19.79 11.88 -33.25
CA VAL A 212 20.83 12.23 -34.24
C VAL A 212 21.71 11.02 -34.57
N LYS A 213 22.25 10.32 -33.56
CA LYS A 213 23.13 9.15 -33.75
C LYS A 213 22.44 7.99 -34.44
N THR A 214 21.16 7.80 -34.17
CA THR A 214 20.39 6.69 -34.77
C THR A 214 19.73 7.09 -36.09
N GLY A 215 19.97 8.31 -36.59
CA GLY A 215 19.39 8.86 -37.83
C GLY A 215 17.87 8.93 -37.82
N ARG A 216 17.25 8.99 -36.64
CA ARG A 216 15.81 9.15 -36.44
C ARG A 216 15.48 10.64 -36.44
N LYS A 217 14.35 11.02 -37.05
CA LYS A 217 13.83 12.38 -36.94
C LYS A 217 13.46 12.62 -35.48
N CYS A 218 14.16 13.54 -34.82
CA CYS A 218 13.75 13.98 -33.50
C CYS A 218 12.45 14.76 -33.67
N ASP A 219 11.38 14.35 -32.98
CA ASP A 219 10.11 15.09 -33.02
C ASP A 219 10.24 16.48 -32.42
N GLY A 220 11.39 16.75 -31.78
CA GLY A 220 11.69 18.02 -31.13
C GLY A 220 10.78 18.23 -29.94
N TYR A 221 11.00 19.35 -29.27
CA TYR A 221 10.08 19.83 -28.25
C TYR A 221 9.10 20.76 -28.94
N ASP A 222 8.05 20.23 -29.57
CA ASP A 222 6.98 21.04 -30.14
C ASP A 222 6.08 21.57 -29.01
N PRO A 223 6.11 22.89 -28.69
CA PRO A 223 5.28 23.45 -27.64
C PRO A 223 3.78 23.39 -27.97
N GLN A 224 3.40 23.02 -29.20
CA GLN A 224 2.04 23.14 -29.74
C GLN A 224 1.25 21.82 -29.85
N GLN A 225 1.88 20.64 -29.72
CA GLN A 225 1.19 19.32 -29.82
C GLN A 225 0.62 18.79 -28.49
N THR A 226 0.96 19.42 -27.40
CA THR A 226 0.32 19.24 -26.11
C THR A 226 -1.07 19.86 -26.15
N ASN A 227 -2.11 19.05 -25.91
CA ASN A 227 -3.52 19.46 -25.91
C ASN A 227 -3.67 20.87 -25.28
N PRO A 228 -4.04 21.91 -26.05
CA PRO A 228 -4.04 23.29 -25.57
C PRO A 228 -4.95 23.48 -24.36
N GLN A 229 -5.98 22.64 -24.17
CA GLN A 229 -6.83 22.66 -22.98
C GLN A 229 -6.21 21.93 -21.78
N ALA A 230 -5.41 20.89 -22.01
CA ALA A 230 -4.66 20.23 -20.94
C ALA A 230 -3.43 21.04 -20.53
N GLN A 231 -2.79 21.73 -21.47
CA GLN A 231 -1.73 22.70 -21.21
C GLN A 231 -2.28 24.01 -20.64
N GLN A 232 -3.39 24.57 -21.13
CA GLN A 232 -4.01 25.72 -20.45
C GLN A 232 -4.50 25.34 -19.04
N ARG A 233 -4.92 24.10 -18.79
CA ARG A 233 -5.24 23.65 -17.42
C ARG A 233 -4.01 23.27 -16.57
N ALA A 234 -2.87 22.92 -17.18
CA ALA A 234 -1.64 22.55 -16.47
C ALA A 234 -0.59 23.68 -16.39
N VAL A 235 -0.75 24.75 -17.19
CA VAL A 235 0.19 25.89 -17.32
C VAL A 235 -0.44 27.21 -16.84
N LEU A 236 -1.76 27.26 -16.57
CA LEU A 236 -2.39 28.42 -15.90
C LEU A 236 -2.31 28.42 -14.38
N ASP A 237 -1.69 27.41 -13.76
CA ASP A 237 -1.01 27.69 -12.51
C ASP A 237 0.41 28.11 -12.91
N PRO A 238 0.72 29.43 -13.05
CA PRO A 238 2.11 29.83 -12.90
C PRO A 238 2.57 29.15 -11.62
N ALA A 239 3.65 28.38 -11.68
CA ALA A 239 4.30 27.87 -10.46
C ALA A 239 4.37 29.08 -9.54
N PRO A 240 3.59 29.12 -8.44
CA PRO A 240 3.62 30.29 -7.59
C PRO A 240 5.08 30.40 -7.18
N VAL A 241 5.65 31.59 -7.34
CA VAL A 241 7.00 31.94 -6.88
C VAL A 241 7.25 31.13 -5.63
N ALA A 242 8.22 30.21 -5.68
CA ALA A 242 8.43 29.18 -4.66
C ALA A 242 8.12 29.78 -3.30
N TRP A 243 6.98 29.39 -2.72
CA TRP A 243 6.51 29.99 -1.48
C TRP A 243 7.46 29.51 -0.41
N THR A 244 8.44 30.35 -0.09
CA THR A 244 9.55 29.96 0.78
C THR A 244 9.13 29.90 2.23
N LYS A 245 7.93 30.38 2.62
CA LYS A 245 7.41 30.28 3.99
C LYS A 245 5.88 30.23 4.05
N PRO A 246 5.27 29.31 4.81
CA PRO A 246 3.82 29.26 5.08
C PRO A 246 3.29 30.58 5.67
N SER A 247 2.04 30.94 5.38
CA SER A 247 1.44 32.18 5.86
C SER A 247 1.06 32.01 7.32
N THR A 248 1.47 32.96 8.16
CA THR A 248 1.09 33.01 9.58
C THR A 248 -0.37 33.42 9.80
N ASP A 249 -1.13 33.75 8.74
CA ASP A 249 -2.53 34.18 8.87
C ASP A 249 -3.56 33.04 8.83
N HIS A 250 -3.11 31.78 8.70
CA HIS A 250 -3.92 30.56 8.78
C HIS A 250 -5.11 30.52 7.78
N ARG A 251 -5.14 31.36 6.75
CA ARG A 251 -6.28 31.45 5.82
C ARG A 251 -6.29 30.28 4.83
N LEU A 252 -7.44 29.64 4.70
CA LEU A 252 -7.74 28.67 3.64
C LEU A 252 -8.04 29.43 2.33
N VAL A 253 -7.16 29.29 1.33
CA VAL A 253 -7.28 29.97 0.02
C VAL A 253 -8.13 29.13 -0.96
N LEU A 254 -8.93 29.81 -1.80
CA LEU A 254 -9.74 29.19 -2.86
C LEU A 254 -8.84 28.43 -3.85
N ARG A 255 -9.18 27.16 -4.08
CA ARG A 255 -8.33 26.24 -4.85
C ARG A 255 -8.75 26.18 -6.33
N PRO A 256 -7.82 26.35 -7.29
CA PRO A 256 -8.06 26.02 -8.68
C PRO A 256 -8.34 24.52 -8.83
N GLY A 257 -9.24 24.14 -9.75
CA GLY A 257 -9.54 22.73 -10.03
C GLY A 257 -10.99 22.46 -10.41
N THR A 258 -11.24 21.21 -10.79
CA THR A 258 -12.58 20.67 -11.04
C THR A 258 -13.46 20.73 -9.79
N ARG A 259 -14.77 20.50 -9.96
CA ARG A 259 -15.71 20.46 -8.83
C ARG A 259 -15.34 19.34 -7.85
N GLU A 260 -14.97 18.19 -8.40
CA GLU A 260 -14.56 17.00 -7.68
C GLU A 260 -13.29 17.27 -6.86
N GLU A 261 -12.26 17.84 -7.49
CA GLU A 261 -11.01 18.19 -6.79
C GLU A 261 -11.25 19.14 -5.61
N ARG A 262 -12.10 20.16 -5.80
CA ARG A 262 -12.49 21.12 -4.75
C ARG A 262 -13.26 20.46 -3.60
N GLN A 263 -14.16 19.54 -3.90
CA GLN A 263 -14.88 18.77 -2.88
C GLN A 263 -13.93 17.92 -2.03
N TYR A 264 -12.97 17.23 -2.66
CA TYR A 264 -12.11 16.28 -1.95
C TYR A 264 -10.99 16.94 -1.16
N ILE A 265 -10.44 18.07 -1.61
CA ILE A 265 -9.57 18.89 -0.73
C ILE A 265 -10.29 19.52 0.43
N GLU A 266 -11.53 19.97 0.23
CA GLU A 266 -12.32 20.51 1.34
C GLU A 266 -12.52 19.42 2.40
N PHE A 267 -12.89 18.22 1.98
CA PHE A 267 -12.98 17.06 2.87
C PHE A 267 -11.63 16.74 3.53
N PHE A 268 -10.54 16.84 2.77
CA PHE A 268 -9.20 16.67 3.33
C PHE A 268 -8.93 17.68 4.46
N CYS A 269 -9.11 18.98 4.20
CA CYS A 269 -8.82 20.05 5.14
C CYS A 269 -9.70 20.01 6.38
N THR A 270 -10.96 19.62 6.23
CA THR A 270 -11.96 19.68 7.31
C THR A 270 -12.05 18.40 8.13
N ARG A 271 -11.77 17.23 7.52
CA ARG A 271 -11.94 15.92 8.18
C ARG A 271 -10.71 15.04 8.13
N THR A 272 -10.04 14.91 6.98
CA THR A 272 -8.86 14.03 6.89
C THR A 272 -7.69 14.55 7.71
N SER A 273 -7.41 15.85 7.71
CA SER A 273 -6.37 16.48 8.53
C SER A 273 -6.49 16.09 10.01
N ARG A 274 -7.71 16.14 10.56
CA ARG A 274 -8.03 15.69 11.92
C ARG A 274 -7.80 14.19 12.12
N ALA A 275 -8.15 13.36 11.14
CA ALA A 275 -7.85 11.92 11.20
C ALA A 275 -6.35 11.62 11.19
N LEU A 276 -5.52 12.47 10.56
CA LEU A 276 -4.07 12.34 10.54
C LEU A 276 -3.41 12.83 11.85
N SER A 277 -3.97 13.85 12.50
CA SER A 277 -3.46 14.43 13.75
C SER A 277 -3.99 13.75 15.02
N GLY A 278 -5.14 13.06 14.93
CA GLY A 278 -5.77 12.38 16.06
C GLY A 278 -6.35 13.35 17.09
N PHE A 279 -5.94 13.20 18.35
CA PHE A 279 -6.38 14.01 19.49
C PHE A 279 -5.47 15.20 19.80
N PHE A 280 -4.42 15.39 19.00
CA PHE A 280 -3.41 16.41 19.24
C PHE A 280 -3.46 17.45 18.12
N ASP A 281 -3.28 18.71 18.51
CA ASP A 281 -3.12 19.79 17.54
C ASP A 281 -1.81 19.63 16.78
N SER A 282 -1.84 19.99 15.50
CA SER A 282 -0.69 19.89 14.60
C SER A 282 -0.84 20.94 13.52
N ASP A 283 0.11 21.87 13.50
CA ASP A 283 0.10 22.95 12.52
C ASP A 283 0.42 22.41 11.13
N LEU A 284 1.18 21.31 11.05
CA LEU A 284 1.45 20.57 9.83
C LEU A 284 0.16 20.20 9.09
N TRP A 285 -0.76 19.52 9.77
CA TRP A 285 -1.97 19.00 9.13
C TRP A 285 -3.07 20.05 8.99
N GLN A 286 -3.20 20.95 9.97
CA GLN A 286 -4.31 21.91 10.03
C GLN A 286 -4.10 23.13 9.13
N TYR A 287 -2.86 23.64 9.01
CA TYR A 287 -2.60 24.92 8.34
C TYR A 287 -1.57 24.78 7.22
N LEU A 288 -0.43 24.17 7.52
CA LEU A 288 0.69 24.10 6.59
C LEU A 288 0.39 23.27 5.35
N LEU A 289 -0.06 22.03 5.51
CA LEU A 289 -0.30 21.15 4.37
C LEU A 289 -1.42 21.67 3.47
N PRO A 290 -2.53 22.23 3.99
CA PRO A 290 -3.47 22.99 3.18
C PRO A 290 -2.81 24.13 2.36
N GLN A 291 -1.91 24.90 2.95
CA GLN A 291 -1.18 25.96 2.24
C GLN A 291 -0.21 25.38 1.18
N LEU A 292 0.57 24.35 1.51
CA LEU A 292 1.47 23.68 0.58
C LEU A 292 0.73 23.02 -0.59
N SER A 293 -0.46 22.47 -0.34
CA SER A 293 -1.29 21.92 -1.41
C SER A 293 -1.82 22.98 -2.39
N HIS A 294 -1.69 24.27 -2.08
CA HIS A 294 -1.93 25.34 -3.04
C HIS A 294 -0.72 25.54 -3.97
N SER A 295 0.49 25.58 -3.41
CA SER A 295 1.71 25.87 -4.18
C SER A 295 2.33 24.65 -4.87
N GLU A 296 2.20 23.47 -4.26
CA GLU A 296 2.89 22.25 -4.68
C GLU A 296 1.88 21.24 -5.26
N ALA A 297 1.89 21.09 -6.59
CA ALA A 297 0.97 20.22 -7.31
C ALA A 297 1.03 18.75 -6.86
N GLY A 298 2.23 18.23 -6.53
CA GLY A 298 2.39 16.87 -6.01
C GLY A 298 1.62 16.63 -4.70
N ILE A 299 1.77 17.56 -3.75
CA ILE A 299 1.07 17.52 -2.46
C ILE A 299 -0.44 17.71 -2.68
N ARG A 300 -0.83 18.61 -3.58
CA ARG A 300 -2.24 18.84 -3.95
C ARG A 300 -2.93 17.57 -4.39
N HIS A 301 -2.36 16.89 -5.40
CA HIS A 301 -2.94 15.68 -5.96
C HIS A 301 -2.95 14.53 -4.94
N ALA A 302 -1.92 14.39 -4.12
CA ALA A 302 -1.90 13.38 -3.04
C ALA A 302 -2.98 13.65 -1.97
N ALA A 303 -3.16 14.91 -1.56
CA ALA A 303 -4.20 15.29 -0.61
C ALA A 303 -5.61 15.11 -1.19
N ILE A 304 -5.83 15.40 -2.47
CA ILE A 304 -7.10 15.14 -3.18
C ILE A 304 -7.40 13.65 -3.19
N ALA A 305 -6.45 12.82 -3.62
CA ALA A 305 -6.61 11.37 -3.67
C ALA A 305 -6.97 10.81 -2.28
N LEU A 306 -6.27 11.26 -1.25
CA LEU A 306 -6.49 10.83 0.13
C LEU A 306 -7.83 11.32 0.68
N GLY A 307 -8.21 12.56 0.40
CA GLY A 307 -9.53 13.12 0.73
C GLY A 307 -10.67 12.35 0.06
N ALA A 308 -10.52 11.98 -1.21
CA ALA A 308 -11.51 11.19 -1.95
C ALA A 308 -11.69 9.79 -1.37
N LEU A 309 -10.58 9.09 -1.10
CA LEU A 309 -10.61 7.76 -0.50
C LEU A 309 -11.20 7.79 0.91
N HIS A 310 -10.76 8.73 1.74
CA HIS A 310 -11.27 8.87 3.11
C HIS A 310 -12.76 9.23 3.11
N GLN A 311 -13.22 10.13 2.24
CA GLN A 311 -14.64 10.46 2.14
C GLN A 311 -15.48 9.25 1.75
N HIS A 312 -15.00 8.42 0.81
CA HIS A 312 -15.69 7.19 0.46
C HIS A 312 -15.80 6.26 1.67
N LEU A 313 -14.68 5.95 2.33
CA LEU A 313 -14.68 5.09 3.52
C LEU A 313 -15.54 5.66 4.65
N HIS A 314 -15.52 6.97 4.85
CA HIS A 314 -16.38 7.64 5.81
C HIS A 314 -17.85 7.40 5.51
N ARG A 315 -18.30 7.54 4.25
CA ARG A 315 -19.69 7.25 3.86
C ARG A 315 -20.10 5.78 4.08
N VAL A 316 -19.18 4.84 3.82
CA VAL A 316 -19.44 3.40 3.96
C VAL A 316 -19.45 2.97 5.42
N LEU A 317 -18.53 3.50 6.23
CA LEU A 317 -18.24 2.99 7.57
C LEU A 317 -18.92 3.79 8.69
N SER A 318 -19.36 5.04 8.44
CA SER A 318 -20.05 5.87 9.45
C SER A 318 -21.51 5.49 9.68
N LYS A 319 -22.18 4.86 8.71
CA LYS A 319 -23.58 4.41 8.86
C LYS A 319 -23.60 2.95 9.34
N GLY A 320 -24.06 2.71 10.57
CA GLY A 320 -24.20 1.37 11.18
C GLY A 320 -25.14 0.39 10.46
N LYS A 321 -25.68 0.75 9.29
CA LYS A 321 -26.38 -0.15 8.36
C LYS A 321 -25.57 -0.21 7.08
N CYS A 322 -24.75 -1.26 6.95
CA CYS A 322 -24.03 -1.54 5.71
C CYS A 322 -25.06 -1.82 4.61
N ASP A 323 -25.21 -0.91 3.64
CA ASP A 323 -25.76 -1.27 2.34
C ASP A 323 -24.66 -2.07 1.60
N PRO A 324 -24.86 -3.35 1.28
CA PRO A 324 -23.88 -4.16 0.56
C PRO A 324 -23.44 -3.52 -0.76
N ALA A 325 -24.33 -2.73 -1.40
CA ALA A 325 -24.04 -2.00 -2.63
C ALA A 325 -23.16 -0.76 -2.43
N ALA A 326 -23.18 -0.14 -1.24
CA ALA A 326 -22.34 1.02 -0.91
C ALA A 326 -20.90 0.65 -0.55
N SER A 327 -20.64 -0.63 -0.24
CA SER A 327 -19.33 -1.11 0.23
C SER A 327 -18.18 -1.02 -0.78
N LYS A 328 -18.50 -0.91 -2.08
CA LYS A 328 -17.51 -0.84 -3.15
C LYS A 328 -17.36 0.59 -3.66
N ILE A 329 -16.11 1.05 -3.79
CA ILE A 329 -15.78 2.28 -4.50
C ILE A 329 -16.37 2.15 -5.91
N THR A 330 -17.13 3.16 -6.35
CA THR A 330 -17.64 3.14 -7.72
C THR A 330 -16.46 3.17 -8.69
N PRO A 331 -16.51 2.46 -9.83
CA PRO A 331 -15.38 2.42 -10.77
C PRO A 331 -14.88 3.82 -11.19
N GLN A 332 -15.80 4.78 -11.28
CA GLN A 332 -15.49 6.17 -11.58
C GLN A 332 -14.71 6.89 -10.46
N ASN A 333 -15.07 6.66 -9.19
CA ASN A 333 -14.33 7.22 -8.05
C ASN A 333 -12.98 6.53 -7.88
N GLU A 334 -12.91 5.22 -8.12
CA GLU A 334 -11.65 4.46 -8.09
C GLU A 334 -10.68 4.98 -9.14
N TYR A 335 -11.16 5.15 -10.38
CA TYR A 335 -10.40 5.75 -11.47
C TYR A 335 -9.92 7.17 -11.11
N PHE A 336 -10.79 8.01 -10.53
CA PHE A 336 -10.41 9.35 -10.08
C PHE A 336 -9.29 9.32 -9.02
N ILE A 337 -9.41 8.47 -8.00
CA ILE A 337 -8.40 8.33 -6.94
C ILE A 337 -7.06 7.90 -7.55
N ILE A 338 -7.06 6.90 -8.43
CA ILE A 338 -5.84 6.40 -9.11
C ILE A 338 -5.23 7.49 -10.00
N GLN A 339 -6.03 8.25 -10.74
CA GLN A 339 -5.54 9.36 -11.56
C GLN A 339 -4.85 10.44 -10.72
N GLN A 340 -5.46 10.83 -9.60
CA GLN A 340 -4.90 11.83 -8.69
C GLN A 340 -3.61 11.31 -8.02
N TYR A 341 -3.61 10.05 -7.59
CA TYR A 341 -2.42 9.38 -7.05
C TYR A 341 -1.26 9.34 -8.05
N ASN A 342 -1.52 8.94 -9.31
CA ASN A 342 -0.51 8.91 -10.36
C ASN A 342 -0.01 10.31 -10.73
N SER A 343 -0.86 11.33 -10.70
CA SER A 343 -0.44 12.72 -10.88
C SER A 343 0.49 13.18 -9.76
N ALA A 344 0.20 12.82 -8.50
CA ALA A 344 1.08 13.11 -7.37
C ALA A 344 2.47 12.48 -7.55
N ILE A 345 2.53 11.20 -7.97
CA ILE A 345 3.79 10.52 -8.27
C ILE A 345 4.56 11.22 -9.38
N ARG A 346 3.90 11.59 -10.49
CA ARG A 346 4.56 12.28 -11.61
C ARG A 346 5.22 13.58 -11.17
N HIS A 347 4.52 14.40 -10.37
CA HIS A 347 5.08 15.63 -9.83
C HIS A 347 6.24 15.37 -8.87
N LEU A 348 6.14 14.38 -7.99
CA LEU A 348 7.23 14.02 -7.08
C LEU A 348 8.47 13.53 -7.84
N VAL A 349 8.31 12.68 -8.85
CA VAL A 349 9.42 12.17 -9.67
C VAL A 349 10.07 13.31 -10.45
N ALA A 350 9.29 14.23 -11.01
CA ALA A 350 9.83 15.41 -11.69
C ALA A 350 10.64 16.29 -10.73
N GLN A 351 10.14 16.51 -9.50
CA GLN A 351 10.84 17.27 -8.46
C GLN A 351 12.15 16.59 -8.03
N LEU A 352 12.16 15.26 -7.89
CA LEU A 352 13.35 14.49 -7.53
C LEU A 352 14.39 14.45 -8.66
N SER A 353 13.96 14.61 -9.91
CA SER A 353 14.85 14.58 -11.09
C SER A 353 15.45 15.94 -11.44
N SER A 354 14.90 17.05 -10.91
CA SER A 354 15.41 18.41 -11.12
C SER A 354 16.75 18.62 -10.41
N THR A 355 17.81 18.86 -11.17
CA THR A 355 19.17 19.15 -10.68
C THR A 355 19.37 20.60 -10.20
N THR A 356 18.37 21.47 -10.40
CA THR A 356 18.48 22.93 -10.22
C THR A 356 17.90 23.49 -8.92
N SER A 357 17.19 22.69 -8.12
CA SER A 357 16.67 23.14 -6.81
C SER A 357 17.39 22.42 -5.68
N HIS A 358 17.84 23.16 -4.66
CA HIS A 358 18.15 22.56 -3.35
C HIS A 358 16.99 21.63 -2.96
N HIS A 359 17.19 20.31 -2.99
CA HIS A 359 16.13 19.36 -2.67
C HIS A 359 15.62 19.66 -1.27
N VAL A 360 14.36 20.08 -1.20
CA VAL A 360 13.69 20.43 0.05
C VAL A 360 13.17 19.15 0.69
N PRO A 361 13.81 18.60 1.74
CA PRO A 361 13.49 17.25 2.22
C PRO A 361 12.08 17.16 2.78
N HIS A 362 11.54 18.26 3.33
CA HIS A 362 10.20 18.28 3.92
C HIS A 362 9.08 17.97 2.91
N LEU A 363 9.19 18.40 1.64
CA LEU A 363 8.15 18.12 0.63
C LEU A 363 8.10 16.63 0.27
N THR A 364 9.27 15.98 0.19
CA THR A 364 9.36 14.53 -0.04
C THR A 364 8.82 13.76 1.16
N LEU A 365 9.17 14.18 2.39
CA LEU A 365 8.65 13.54 3.62
C LEU A 365 7.13 13.70 3.76
N ILE A 366 6.57 14.87 3.45
CA ILE A 366 5.12 15.10 3.43
C ILE A 366 4.45 14.17 2.40
N SER A 367 5.04 14.05 1.20
CA SER A 367 4.53 13.14 0.16
C SER A 367 4.57 11.68 0.64
N CYS A 368 5.65 11.25 1.29
CA CYS A 368 5.70 9.93 1.95
C CYS A 368 4.57 9.78 2.96
N CYS A 369 4.32 10.76 3.82
CA CYS A 369 3.25 10.66 4.81
C CYS A 369 1.86 10.54 4.18
N LEU A 370 1.58 11.27 3.10
CA LEU A 370 0.33 11.18 2.35
C LEU A 370 0.19 9.83 1.64
N PHE A 371 1.26 9.31 1.03
CA PHE A 371 1.25 8.00 0.38
C PHE A 371 1.09 6.86 1.38
N VAL A 372 1.78 6.88 2.52
CA VAL A 372 1.57 5.90 3.60
C VAL A 372 0.10 5.89 4.02
N SER A 373 -0.51 7.06 4.20
CA SER A 373 -1.93 7.18 4.58
C SER A 373 -2.87 6.62 3.50
N LEU A 374 -2.57 6.87 2.23
CA LEU A 374 -3.29 6.31 1.08
C LEU A 374 -3.19 4.78 1.01
N GLU A 375 -1.99 4.23 1.15
CA GLU A 375 -1.77 2.78 1.13
C GLU A 375 -2.39 2.09 2.34
N ILE A 376 -2.31 2.72 3.52
CA ILE A 376 -3.03 2.29 4.71
C ILE A 376 -4.51 2.19 4.38
N LEU A 377 -5.17 3.29 3.96
CA LEU A 377 -6.60 3.31 3.70
C LEU A 377 -7.01 2.32 2.60
N SER A 378 -6.18 2.14 1.57
CA SER A 378 -6.39 1.17 0.49
C SER A 378 -6.20 -0.29 0.91
N GLY A 379 -5.58 -0.54 2.08
CA GLY A 379 -5.36 -1.88 2.61
C GLY A 379 -4.04 -2.54 2.15
N HIS A 380 -3.17 -1.80 1.47
CA HIS A 380 -1.87 -2.28 1.02
C HIS A 380 -0.79 -2.08 2.09
N VAL A 381 -0.87 -2.84 3.18
CA VAL A 381 0.04 -2.71 4.33
C VAL A 381 1.52 -2.84 3.93
N GLY A 382 1.86 -3.73 3.00
CA GLY A 382 3.23 -3.89 2.49
C GLY A 382 3.79 -2.61 1.88
N LYS A 383 3.04 -1.98 0.96
CA LYS A 383 3.42 -0.71 0.32
C LYS A 383 3.51 0.43 1.33
N ALA A 384 2.59 0.48 2.30
CA ALA A 384 2.63 1.46 3.38
C ALA A 384 3.95 1.33 4.18
N LEU A 385 4.37 0.11 4.51
CA LEU A 385 5.64 -0.14 5.19
C LEU A 385 6.85 0.25 4.32
N ASP A 386 6.82 0.01 3.01
CA ASP A 386 7.87 0.44 2.08
C ASP A 386 8.01 1.97 2.07
N HIS A 387 6.90 2.71 2.07
CA HIS A 387 6.92 4.17 2.14
C HIS A 387 7.38 4.70 3.51
N ILE A 388 7.00 4.05 4.62
CA ILE A 388 7.51 4.38 5.96
C ILE A 388 9.03 4.23 5.98
N GLU A 389 9.54 3.10 5.51
CA GLU A 389 10.97 2.80 5.47
C GLU A 389 11.73 3.80 4.59
N ALA A 390 11.18 4.14 3.42
CA ALA A 390 11.75 5.16 2.54
C ALA A 390 11.80 6.54 3.22
N GLY A 391 10.72 6.96 3.88
CA GLY A 391 10.65 8.23 4.61
C GLY A 391 11.67 8.31 5.75
N LEU A 392 11.80 7.23 6.54
CA LEU A 392 12.79 7.15 7.61
C LEU A 392 14.23 7.16 7.11
N LYS A 393 14.53 6.48 5.99
CA LYS A 393 15.86 6.53 5.35
C LYS A 393 16.18 7.93 4.81
N ILE A 394 15.20 8.68 4.31
CA ILE A 394 15.39 10.07 3.90
C ILE A 394 15.72 10.93 5.12
N LEU A 395 14.98 10.77 6.22
CA LEU A 395 15.25 11.48 7.48
C LEU A 395 16.66 11.17 8.00
N GLN A 396 17.06 9.89 8.03
CA GLN A 396 18.40 9.46 8.43
C GLN A 396 19.51 10.06 7.57
N ARG A 397 19.35 10.07 6.24
CA ARG A 397 20.34 10.70 5.33
C ARG A 397 20.42 12.20 5.55
N TRP A 398 19.30 12.85 5.84
CA TRP A 398 19.27 14.27 6.12
C TRP A 398 20.05 14.60 7.39
N GLU A 399 19.81 13.84 8.45
CA GLU A 399 20.55 13.89 9.72
C GLU A 399 22.06 13.71 9.50
N HIS A 400 22.49 12.71 8.72
CA HIS A 400 23.92 12.53 8.41
C HIS A 400 24.54 13.70 7.63
N ARG A 401 23.79 14.32 6.71
CA ARG A 401 24.28 15.46 5.91
C ARG A 401 24.42 16.74 6.73
N THR A 402 23.67 16.87 7.80
CA THR A 402 23.68 18.05 8.66
C THR A 402 24.48 17.85 9.96
N ASP A 403 25.34 16.83 10.03
CA ASP A 403 26.10 16.47 11.23
C ASP A 403 25.18 16.26 12.45
N GLY A 404 24.09 15.55 12.21
CA GLY A 404 23.00 15.33 13.14
C GLY A 404 21.96 16.46 13.17
N LYS A 405 22.28 17.69 12.72
CA LYS A 405 21.48 18.91 12.94
C LYS A 405 20.20 18.96 12.11
N LEU A 406 19.05 18.61 12.69
CA LEU A 406 17.76 18.89 12.03
C LEU A 406 17.54 20.42 11.98
N PRO A 407 17.19 21.01 10.82
CA PRO A 407 16.88 22.43 10.75
C PRO A 407 15.77 22.82 11.74
N SER A 408 15.94 23.96 12.42
CA SER A 408 15.04 24.51 13.47
C SER A 408 13.65 24.93 12.96
N GLU A 409 13.22 24.44 11.80
CA GLU A 409 11.91 24.71 11.25
C GLU A 409 10.87 23.81 11.95
N ALA A 410 9.80 24.41 12.49
CA ALA A 410 8.74 23.69 13.20
C ALA A 410 8.17 22.49 12.41
N ILE A 411 8.12 22.62 11.08
CA ILE A 411 7.69 21.60 10.12
C ILE A 411 8.55 20.35 10.20
N THR A 412 9.87 20.54 10.23
CA THR A 412 10.85 19.46 10.27
C THR A 412 10.74 18.68 11.57
N ARG A 413 10.53 19.38 12.68
CA ARG A 413 10.30 18.76 14.00
C ARG A 413 9.02 17.93 14.03
N GLU A 414 7.90 18.48 13.56
CA GLU A 414 6.62 17.74 13.50
C GLU A 414 6.73 16.48 12.62
N LEU A 415 7.36 16.60 11.43
CA LEU A 415 7.59 15.46 10.54
C LEU A 415 8.49 14.39 11.17
N ALA A 416 9.54 14.80 11.90
CA ALA A 416 10.41 13.87 12.60
C ALA A 416 9.65 13.07 13.65
N TYR A 417 8.90 13.71 14.55
CA TYR A 417 8.09 13.01 15.55
C TYR A 417 7.01 12.13 14.92
N PHE A 418 6.44 12.57 13.80
CA PHE A 418 5.48 11.79 13.04
C PHE A 418 6.10 10.49 12.50
N LEU A 419 7.26 10.58 11.85
CA LEU A 419 8.01 9.43 11.34
C LEU A 419 8.51 8.52 12.47
N LEU A 420 8.93 9.07 13.60
CA LEU A 420 9.35 8.31 14.78
C LEU A 420 8.23 7.44 15.34
N ARG A 421 6.97 7.90 15.29
CA ARG A 421 5.81 7.06 15.66
C ARG A 421 5.63 5.88 14.69
N TRP A 422 6.03 6.00 13.44
CA TRP A 422 6.00 4.89 12.48
C TRP A 422 7.23 3.99 12.54
N ASN A 423 8.37 4.51 12.98
CA ASN A 423 9.57 3.70 13.17
C ASN A 423 9.29 2.55 14.15
N THR A 424 8.60 2.82 15.26
CA THR A 424 8.17 1.77 16.21
C THR A 424 7.19 0.79 15.58
N GLN A 425 6.37 1.21 14.60
CA GLN A 425 5.45 0.33 13.88
C GLN A 425 6.15 -0.61 12.87
N LEU A 426 7.36 -0.28 12.39
CA LEU A 426 8.13 -1.22 11.58
C LEU A 426 8.40 -2.50 12.37
N SER A 427 8.90 -2.36 13.60
CA SER A 427 9.23 -3.47 14.50
C SER A 427 8.00 -4.34 14.80
N THR A 428 6.86 -3.71 15.09
CA THR A 428 5.61 -4.44 15.40
C THR A 428 5.02 -5.19 14.20
N GLN A 429 5.45 -4.86 12.97
CA GLN A 429 5.09 -5.55 11.72
C GLN A 429 6.20 -6.48 11.20
N GLY A 430 7.24 -6.73 12.00
CA GLY A 430 8.33 -7.65 11.65
C GLY A 430 9.38 -7.07 10.69
N ARG A 431 9.44 -5.74 10.54
CA ARG A 431 10.52 -5.03 9.84
C ARG A 431 11.48 -4.41 10.84
N LYS A 432 12.76 -4.33 10.50
CA LYS A 432 13.76 -3.69 11.36
C LYS A 432 13.51 -2.19 11.46
N MET A 433 13.69 -1.64 12.66
CA MET A 433 13.68 -0.19 12.86
C MET A 433 14.86 0.47 12.13
N ILE A 434 14.66 1.71 11.68
CA ILE A 434 15.75 2.53 11.15
C ILE A 434 16.43 3.24 12.32
N PRO A 435 17.76 3.09 12.50
CA PRO A 435 18.48 3.77 13.58
C PRO A 435 18.60 5.26 13.28
N LEU A 436 18.02 6.09 14.15
CA LEU A 436 18.01 7.56 14.06
C LEU A 436 18.71 8.15 15.28
N ASN A 437 19.43 9.26 15.11
CA ASN A 437 20.09 9.93 16.23
C ASN A 437 19.10 10.86 16.99
N LEU A 438 18.45 10.29 18.00
CA LEU A 438 17.45 11.00 18.80
C LEU A 438 18.00 12.10 19.70
N SER A 439 19.33 12.20 19.87
CA SER A 439 19.96 13.09 20.86
C SER A 439 19.64 14.58 20.69
N GLN A 440 19.29 15.01 19.48
CA GLN A 440 18.96 16.41 19.22
C GLN A 440 17.50 16.78 19.47
N LEU A 441 16.60 15.82 19.31
CA LEU A 441 15.21 15.97 19.73
C LEU A 441 15.10 15.85 21.26
N ASP A 442 16.10 15.21 21.86
CA ASP A 442 16.25 15.00 23.30
C ASP A 442 16.90 16.20 24.00
N THR A 443 16.36 17.40 23.79
CA THR A 443 16.71 18.60 24.58
C THR A 443 16.51 18.41 26.09
N ALA A 444 15.89 17.29 26.51
CA ALA A 444 15.60 16.92 27.88
C ALA A 444 16.74 16.23 28.65
N GLU A 445 17.81 15.73 28.00
CA GLU A 445 18.97 15.15 28.72
C GLU A 445 20.04 16.19 29.11
N SER A 446 19.91 17.45 28.69
CA SER A 446 20.81 18.54 29.07
C SER A 446 20.20 19.43 30.17
N GLY A 447 20.12 18.92 31.40
CA GLY A 447 20.10 19.75 32.63
C GLY A 447 18.87 20.64 32.91
N GLY A 448 17.75 20.51 32.19
CA GLY A 448 16.51 21.24 32.45
C GLY A 448 15.40 20.34 33.01
N ASN A 449 14.87 20.64 34.20
CA ASN A 449 13.80 19.89 34.86
C ASN A 449 12.64 19.48 33.90
N GLN A 450 12.35 18.18 33.78
CA GLN A 450 11.13 17.64 33.13
C GLN A 450 9.82 18.20 33.74
N GLU A 451 9.88 18.89 34.88
CA GLU A 451 8.75 19.59 35.51
C GLU A 451 8.30 20.89 34.78
N SER A 452 8.94 21.23 33.67
CA SER A 452 8.75 22.49 32.94
C SER A 452 7.70 22.48 31.83
N TRP A 453 7.17 21.33 31.40
CA TRP A 453 6.21 21.28 30.27
C TRP A 453 4.98 22.15 30.49
N SER A 454 4.64 22.96 29.51
CA SER A 454 3.47 23.84 29.53
C SER A 454 2.27 23.25 28.79
N GLU A 455 2.52 22.37 27.81
CA GLU A 455 1.51 21.78 26.92
C GLU A 455 1.57 20.25 26.88
N ILE A 456 0.45 19.61 26.48
CA ILE A 456 0.38 18.15 26.32
C ILE A 456 1.27 17.67 25.15
N SER A 457 1.43 18.48 24.11
CA SER A 457 2.29 18.21 22.94
C SER A 457 3.72 17.86 23.36
N GLU A 458 4.29 18.60 24.31
CA GLU A 458 5.65 18.37 24.83
C GLU A 458 5.77 17.02 25.55
N ALA A 459 4.78 16.67 26.38
CA ALA A 459 4.75 15.37 27.05
C ALA A 459 4.63 14.22 26.04
N ARG A 460 3.84 14.40 24.97
CA ARG A 460 3.71 13.44 23.88
C ARG A 460 5.03 13.24 23.13
N GLU A 461 5.69 14.33 22.74
CA GLU A 461 6.98 14.30 22.04
C GLU A 461 8.04 13.52 22.85
N ALA A 462 8.14 13.81 24.15
CA ALA A 462 9.01 13.08 25.07
C ALA A 462 8.67 11.58 25.14
N LEU A 463 7.39 11.21 25.17
CA LEU A 463 6.96 9.80 25.18
C LEU A 463 7.27 9.09 23.86
N VAL A 464 7.21 9.78 22.72
CA VAL A 464 7.57 9.22 21.40
C VAL A 464 9.05 8.85 21.35
N LEU A 465 9.94 9.70 21.91
CA LEU A 465 11.37 9.40 22.02
C LEU A 465 11.62 8.18 22.92
N LEU A 466 11.00 8.16 24.11
CA LEU A 466 11.10 7.03 25.03
C LEU A 466 10.56 5.73 24.40
N SER A 467 9.50 5.82 23.61
CA SER A 467 8.94 4.67 22.90
C SER A 467 9.91 4.12 21.85
N ASN A 468 10.59 5.00 21.10
CA ASN A 468 11.61 4.58 20.14
C ASN A 468 12.81 3.93 20.84
N ARG A 469 13.27 4.49 21.95
CA ARG A 469 14.37 3.91 22.76
C ARG A 469 13.98 2.54 23.32
N THR A 470 12.76 2.42 23.84
CA THR A 470 12.22 1.17 24.38
C THR A 470 12.14 0.10 23.30
N MET A 471 11.56 0.43 22.14
CA MET A 471 11.43 -0.55 21.05
C MET A 471 12.79 -0.92 20.45
N SER A 472 13.71 0.04 20.29
CA SER A 472 15.07 -0.24 19.83
C SER A 472 15.83 -1.16 20.80
N PHE A 473 15.63 -0.98 22.11
CA PHE A 473 16.19 -1.88 23.12
C PHE A 473 15.59 -3.29 23.02
N VAL A 474 14.26 -3.41 22.90
CA VAL A 474 13.59 -4.71 22.72
C VAL A 474 14.09 -5.43 21.46
N GLU A 475 14.26 -4.72 20.35
CA GLU A 475 14.80 -5.27 19.10
C GLU A 475 16.27 -5.69 19.25
N ALA A 476 17.10 -4.88 19.93
CA ALA A 476 18.51 -5.17 20.16
C ALA A 476 18.75 -6.35 21.11
N VAL A 477 17.86 -6.58 22.08
CA VAL A 477 17.88 -7.77 22.94
C VAL A 477 17.62 -9.03 22.12
N GLY A 478 16.78 -8.93 21.09
CA GLY A 478 16.51 -10.02 20.15
C GLY A 478 15.62 -11.14 20.69
N THR A 479 15.42 -12.16 19.85
CA THR A 479 14.55 -13.30 20.13
C THR A 479 15.25 -14.42 20.90
N ASP A 480 16.58 -14.48 20.85
CA ASP A 480 17.36 -15.44 21.64
C ASP A 480 17.26 -15.06 23.12
N ARG A 481 16.65 -15.95 23.91
CA ARG A 481 16.42 -15.71 25.33
C ARG A 481 17.60 -16.13 26.20
N LYS A 482 18.50 -16.97 25.69
CA LYS A 482 19.67 -17.49 26.43
C LYS A 482 20.71 -16.40 26.66
N THR A 483 20.81 -15.45 25.74
CA THR A 483 21.76 -14.33 25.78
C THR A 483 21.27 -13.13 26.61
N ARG A 484 20.04 -13.20 27.14
CA ARG A 484 19.45 -12.11 27.94
C ARG A 484 20.07 -11.99 29.33
N GLY A 485 20.22 -10.74 29.78
CA GLY A 485 20.64 -10.41 31.13
C GLY A 485 22.10 -9.99 31.24
N SER A 486 22.76 -9.62 30.15
CA SER A 486 24.12 -9.06 30.23
C SER A 486 24.13 -7.78 31.09
N PRO A 487 25.24 -7.46 31.79
CA PRO A 487 25.30 -6.24 32.62
C PRO A 487 24.98 -4.95 31.86
N GLY A 488 25.32 -4.88 30.57
CA GLY A 488 24.96 -3.74 29.71
C GLY A 488 23.46 -3.65 29.46
N GLN A 489 22.81 -4.77 29.13
CA GLN A 489 21.36 -4.83 28.94
C GLN A 489 20.60 -4.46 30.21
N VAL A 490 21.01 -4.98 31.37
CA VAL A 490 20.36 -4.67 32.66
C VAL A 490 20.45 -3.18 32.99
N ARG A 491 21.62 -2.56 32.80
CA ARG A 491 21.78 -1.10 32.98
C ARG A 491 20.87 -0.31 32.03
N GLN A 492 20.79 -0.71 30.76
CA GLN A 492 19.95 -0.04 29.78
C GLN A 492 18.46 -0.18 30.09
N GLN A 493 18.01 -1.39 30.49
CA GLN A 493 16.65 -1.62 30.95
C GLN A 493 16.30 -0.73 32.16
N GLN A 494 17.19 -0.66 33.16
CA GLN A 494 16.98 0.15 34.35
C GLN A 494 16.90 1.65 34.02
N ALA A 495 17.76 2.13 33.12
CA ALA A 495 17.72 3.52 32.67
C ALA A 495 16.39 3.86 31.98
N LEU A 496 15.88 2.97 31.12
CA LEU A 496 14.57 3.13 30.47
C LEU A 496 13.43 3.16 31.48
N LEU A 497 13.43 2.25 32.46
CA LEU A 497 12.40 2.22 33.51
C LEU A 497 12.43 3.49 34.37
N GLN A 498 13.62 3.99 34.71
CA GLN A 498 13.78 5.26 35.43
C GLN A 498 13.27 6.45 34.61
N ALA A 499 13.56 6.49 33.32
CA ALA A 499 13.10 7.54 32.42
C ALA A 499 11.57 7.52 32.25
N LEU A 500 10.96 6.35 32.11
CA LEU A 500 9.50 6.18 32.07
C LEU A 500 8.83 6.60 33.38
N ALA A 501 9.45 6.30 34.53
CA ALA A 501 8.96 6.74 35.83
C ALA A 501 9.08 8.28 36.00
N ALA A 502 10.16 8.88 35.52
CA ALA A 502 10.35 10.33 35.53
C ALA A 502 9.33 11.04 34.63
N TRP A 503 9.11 10.50 33.42
CA TRP A 503 8.08 10.98 32.50
C TRP A 503 6.69 10.95 33.16
N LEU A 504 6.32 9.86 33.84
CA LEU A 504 5.01 9.75 34.48
C LEU A 504 4.82 10.81 35.57
N ARG A 505 5.84 11.04 36.42
CA ARG A 505 5.80 12.09 37.45
C ARG A 505 5.62 13.47 36.82
N ALA A 506 6.40 13.78 35.79
CA ALA A 506 6.30 15.05 35.07
C ALA A 506 4.91 15.24 34.42
N PHE A 507 4.38 14.19 33.81
CA PHE A 507 3.05 14.19 33.20
C PHE A 507 1.94 14.39 34.24
N GLU A 508 2.01 13.74 35.40
CA GLU A 508 1.05 13.95 36.48
C GLU A 508 1.11 15.37 37.05
N CYS A 509 2.31 15.95 37.20
CA CYS A 509 2.49 17.35 37.58
C CYS A 509 1.88 18.30 36.56
N LEU A 510 2.09 18.06 35.25
CA LEU A 510 1.45 18.81 34.16
C LEU A 510 -0.07 18.74 34.26
N MET A 511 -0.65 17.54 34.45
CA MET A 511 -2.09 17.34 34.56
C MET A 511 -2.70 18.08 35.77
N LYS A 512 -1.98 18.12 36.90
CA LYS A 512 -2.40 18.88 38.10
C LYS A 512 -2.33 20.40 37.85
N ARG A 513 -1.19 20.90 37.36
CA ARG A 513 -0.93 22.33 37.12
C ARG A 513 -1.89 22.91 36.08
N CYS A 514 -2.07 22.19 34.97
CA CYS A 514 -2.85 22.69 33.85
C CYS A 514 -4.33 22.33 33.95
N SER A 515 -4.83 21.75 35.05
CA SER A 515 -6.24 21.32 35.23
C SER A 515 -7.30 22.34 34.77
N ARG A 516 -7.04 23.65 34.92
CA ARG A 516 -7.91 24.74 34.41
C ARG A 516 -7.73 25.07 32.92
N ARG A 517 -6.49 25.05 32.38
CA ARG A 517 -6.19 25.28 30.95
C ARG A 517 -6.52 24.06 30.08
N LEU A 518 -6.38 22.86 30.64
CA LEU A 518 -6.72 21.56 30.04
C LEU A 518 -8.21 21.41 29.73
N LYS A 519 -9.08 22.27 30.30
CA LYS A 519 -10.49 22.36 29.87
C LYS A 519 -10.64 22.73 28.39
N LYS A 520 -9.60 23.31 27.76
CA LYS A 520 -9.57 23.63 26.33
C LYS A 520 -8.92 22.54 25.47
N THR A 521 -8.16 21.61 26.05
CA THR A 521 -7.47 20.54 25.32
C THR A 521 -8.36 19.31 25.22
N ASP A 522 -8.20 18.52 24.16
CA ASP A 522 -8.97 17.30 23.98
C ASP A 522 -8.68 16.29 25.12
N PRO A 523 -9.69 15.87 25.92
CA PRO A 523 -9.49 14.97 27.05
C PRO A 523 -9.01 13.57 26.63
N ARG A 524 -9.14 13.20 25.34
CA ARG A 524 -8.70 11.91 24.79
C ARG A 524 -7.18 11.81 24.71
N GLY A 525 -6.49 12.91 24.44
CA GLY A 525 -5.03 12.95 24.32
C GLY A 525 -4.31 12.44 25.57
N PRO A 526 -4.58 13.00 26.76
CA PRO A 526 -4.00 12.54 28.02
C PRO A 526 -4.27 11.07 28.35
N VAL A 527 -5.47 10.56 28.03
CA VAL A 527 -5.82 9.15 28.27
C VAL A 527 -5.00 8.24 27.34
N LEU A 528 -4.87 8.60 26.06
CA LEU A 528 -4.03 7.87 25.12
C LEU A 528 -2.56 7.83 25.55
N LEU A 529 -2.00 8.93 26.06
CA LEU A 529 -0.63 8.96 26.56
C LEU A 529 -0.41 8.03 27.75
N ARG A 530 -1.40 7.89 28.64
CA ARG A 530 -1.33 6.91 29.74
C ARG A 530 -1.31 5.47 29.22
N ILE A 531 -2.12 5.15 28.22
CA ILE A 531 -2.14 3.82 27.58
C ILE A 531 -0.77 3.51 26.97
N GLN A 532 -0.22 4.46 26.20
CA GLN A 532 1.08 4.31 25.55
C GLN A 532 2.22 4.20 26.57
N HIS A 533 2.20 4.99 27.64
CA HIS A 533 3.17 4.92 28.73
C HIS A 533 3.16 3.56 29.40
N ARG A 534 1.98 3.07 29.83
CA ARG A 534 1.85 1.73 30.46
C ARG A 534 2.34 0.62 29.55
N THR A 535 2.03 0.71 28.26
CA THR A 535 2.50 -0.27 27.27
C THR A 535 4.03 -0.28 27.15
N ASN A 536 4.67 0.89 27.11
CA ASN A 536 6.13 0.99 27.11
C ASN A 536 6.75 0.51 28.42
N GLN A 537 6.10 0.77 29.56
CA GLN A 537 6.55 0.26 30.86
C GLN A 537 6.52 -1.27 30.90
N ILE A 538 5.47 -1.91 30.38
CA ILE A 538 5.41 -3.37 30.26
C ILE A 538 6.53 -3.86 29.32
N LEU A 539 6.67 -3.29 28.12
CA LEU A 539 7.70 -3.67 27.14
C LEU A 539 9.11 -3.59 27.72
N ALA A 540 9.44 -2.49 28.40
CA ALA A 540 10.73 -2.30 29.05
C ALA A 540 10.94 -3.32 30.19
N SER A 541 9.91 -3.56 31.02
CA SER A 541 10.01 -4.47 32.18
C SER A 541 10.26 -5.92 31.77
N VAL A 542 9.62 -6.39 30.70
CA VAL A 542 9.72 -7.79 30.27
C VAL A 542 10.86 -8.07 29.29
N ALA A 543 11.53 -7.05 28.76
CA ALA A 543 12.52 -7.18 27.69
C ALA A 543 13.59 -8.24 27.95
N LEU A 544 14.07 -8.35 29.21
CA LEU A 544 15.11 -9.31 29.59
C LEU A 544 14.59 -10.61 30.21
N SER A 545 13.26 -10.78 30.32
CA SER A 545 12.68 -12.01 30.85
C SER A 545 13.00 -13.21 29.95
N ARG A 546 13.17 -14.38 30.55
CA ARG A 546 13.39 -15.64 29.81
C ARG A 546 12.10 -16.41 29.58
N ASP A 547 11.13 -16.29 30.47
CA ASP A 547 9.80 -16.89 30.34
C ASP A 547 8.69 -15.85 30.12
N GLU A 548 7.48 -16.32 29.86
CA GLU A 548 6.25 -15.52 29.74
C GLU A 548 5.46 -15.47 31.06
N LEU A 549 5.94 -16.09 32.15
CA LEU A 549 5.31 -16.02 33.47
C LEU A 549 5.51 -14.63 34.10
N ILE A 550 6.55 -13.91 33.71
CA ILE A 550 6.81 -12.51 34.11
C ILE A 550 5.60 -11.59 33.97
N TYR A 551 4.69 -11.87 33.03
CA TYR A 551 3.50 -11.05 32.81
C TYR A 551 2.50 -11.09 33.97
N ASP A 552 2.58 -12.10 34.85
CA ASP A 552 1.73 -12.17 36.06
C ASP A 552 2.03 -11.03 37.04
N GLN A 553 3.27 -10.53 37.05
CA GLN A 553 3.69 -9.40 37.91
C GLN A 553 3.15 -8.06 37.40
N LEU A 554 2.59 -8.02 36.19
CA LEU A 554 2.19 -6.81 35.48
C LEU A 554 0.65 -6.73 35.28
N ASP A 555 -0.10 -7.52 36.05
CA ASP A 555 -1.57 -7.57 35.98
C ASP A 555 -2.22 -6.20 36.24
N GLU A 556 -1.66 -5.40 37.17
CA GLU A 556 -2.11 -4.02 37.42
C GLU A 556 -1.88 -3.08 36.23
N ASP A 557 -0.75 -3.18 35.54
CA ASP A 557 -0.48 -2.37 34.35
C ASP A 557 -1.43 -2.75 33.19
N PHE A 558 -1.73 -4.04 33.02
CA PHE A 558 -2.72 -4.49 32.05
C PHE A 558 -4.14 -4.00 32.41
N ARG A 559 -4.53 -4.05 33.68
CA ARG A 559 -5.83 -3.51 34.14
C ARG A 559 -5.93 -2.02 33.85
N ALA A 560 -4.88 -1.27 34.13
CA ALA A 560 -4.81 0.16 33.84
C ALA A 560 -4.99 0.44 32.33
N ILE A 561 -4.31 -0.30 31.45
CA ILE A 561 -4.49 -0.17 29.99
C ILE A 561 -5.95 -0.39 29.59
N VAL A 562 -6.58 -1.45 30.10
CA VAL A 562 -7.98 -1.77 29.76
C VAL A 562 -8.94 -0.71 30.29
N SER A 563 -8.74 -0.22 31.51
CA SER A 563 -9.56 0.85 32.10
C SER A 563 -9.43 2.16 31.29
N TYR A 564 -8.22 2.59 30.98
CA TYR A 564 -8.01 3.81 30.17
C TYR A 564 -8.56 3.64 28.75
N ALA A 565 -8.48 2.44 28.18
CA ALA A 565 -9.07 2.15 26.88
C ALA A 565 -10.60 2.28 26.89
N GLU A 566 -11.28 1.85 27.96
CA GLU A 566 -12.72 2.07 28.14
C GLU A 566 -13.05 3.55 28.16
N ASP A 567 -12.38 4.31 29.03
CA ASP A 567 -12.55 5.77 29.14
C ASP A 567 -12.35 6.45 27.78
N LEU A 568 -11.30 6.05 27.03
CA LEU A 568 -10.99 6.62 25.73
C LEU A 568 -12.06 6.31 24.68
N ILE A 569 -12.57 5.07 24.65
CA ILE A 569 -13.64 4.65 23.73
C ILE A 569 -14.93 5.43 24.02
N GLU A 570 -15.28 5.62 25.29
CA GLU A 570 -16.45 6.39 25.72
C GLU A 570 -16.32 7.88 25.41
N LEU A 571 -15.15 8.47 25.68
CA LEU A 571 -14.83 9.84 25.28
C LEU A 571 -14.89 10.00 23.75
N ASN A 572 -14.42 9.00 22.99
CA ASN A 572 -14.49 9.07 21.54
C ASN A 572 -15.94 9.01 21.04
N ALA A 573 -16.76 8.11 21.57
CA ALA A 573 -18.18 7.99 21.22
C ALA A 573 -18.97 9.28 21.53
N SER A 574 -18.62 9.98 22.62
CA SER A 574 -19.29 11.24 23.00
C SER A 574 -18.80 12.48 22.22
N LEU A 575 -17.52 12.54 21.87
CA LEU A 575 -16.89 13.73 21.27
C LEU A 575 -16.74 13.67 19.74
N ASP A 576 -16.71 12.49 19.11
CA ASP A 576 -16.56 12.30 17.66
C ASP A 576 -17.93 12.25 16.93
N LYS A 577 -18.70 13.35 17.03
CA LYS A 577 -20.07 13.43 16.48
C LYS A 577 -20.16 13.13 14.98
N ASP A 578 -19.12 13.47 14.21
CA ASP A 578 -19.05 13.23 12.76
C ASP A 578 -18.52 11.83 12.41
N SER A 579 -18.19 11.00 13.39
CA SER A 579 -17.60 9.67 13.19
C SER A 579 -16.34 9.69 12.30
N VAL A 580 -15.51 10.73 12.42
CA VAL A 580 -14.29 10.85 11.60
C VAL A 580 -13.21 9.96 12.18
N LEU A 581 -12.94 10.11 13.48
CA LEU A 581 -11.89 9.38 14.19
C LEU A 581 -12.28 7.92 14.45
N SER A 582 -13.57 7.60 14.50
CA SER A 582 -14.08 6.23 14.56
C SER A 582 -13.97 5.46 13.23
N VAL A 583 -13.83 6.15 12.10
CA VAL A 583 -13.58 5.50 10.80
C VAL A 583 -12.09 5.28 10.60
N PHE A 584 -11.30 6.33 10.78
CA PHE A 584 -9.86 6.31 10.58
C PHE A 584 -9.15 7.26 11.55
N SER A 585 -8.10 6.74 12.17
CA SER A 585 -7.12 7.54 12.89
C SER A 585 -5.73 7.06 12.50
N LEU A 586 -4.84 7.99 12.18
CA LEU A 586 -3.42 7.70 11.99
C LEU A 586 -2.65 7.81 13.31
N GLU A 587 -3.25 8.41 14.33
CA GLU A 587 -2.78 8.30 15.70
C GLU A 587 -2.90 6.84 16.14
N SER A 588 -1.75 6.21 16.39
CA SER A 588 -1.66 4.83 16.83
C SER A 588 -1.38 4.73 18.32
N GLY A 589 -1.96 3.75 18.99
CA GLY A 589 -1.60 3.39 20.35
C GLY A 589 -2.67 2.57 21.05
N LEU A 590 -3.95 2.81 20.79
CA LEU A 590 -5.03 2.11 21.48
C LEU A 590 -5.14 0.66 20.98
N VAL A 591 -5.28 0.46 19.67
CA VAL A 591 -5.41 -0.87 19.07
C VAL A 591 -4.16 -1.72 19.34
N SER A 592 -2.97 -1.15 19.17
CA SER A 592 -1.71 -1.86 19.43
C SER A 592 -1.58 -2.30 20.89
N SER A 593 -1.95 -1.42 21.83
CA SER A 593 -1.86 -1.70 23.27
C SER A 593 -2.89 -2.73 23.72
N LEU A 594 -4.14 -2.61 23.28
CA LEU A 594 -5.18 -3.60 23.60
C LEU A 594 -4.87 -4.98 23.04
N GLY A 595 -4.38 -5.10 21.81
CA GLY A 595 -4.01 -6.41 21.30
C GLY A 595 -2.66 -6.92 21.83
N TYR A 596 -1.78 -6.05 22.33
CA TYR A 596 -0.65 -6.50 23.14
C TYR A 596 -1.13 -7.07 24.48
N THR A 597 -2.04 -6.38 25.18
CA THR A 597 -2.73 -6.87 26.39
C THR A 597 -3.41 -8.21 26.13
N ALA A 598 -4.23 -8.32 25.08
CA ALA A 598 -4.94 -9.55 24.76
C ALA A 598 -4.00 -10.73 24.50
N ARG A 599 -2.87 -10.51 23.83
CA ARG A 599 -1.90 -11.56 23.54
C ARG A 599 -1.03 -11.92 24.73
N LYS A 600 -0.52 -10.92 25.46
CA LYS A 600 0.54 -11.11 26.46
C LYS A 600 0.07 -11.19 27.91
N CYS A 601 -1.07 -10.59 28.26
CA CYS A 601 -1.66 -10.82 29.57
C CYS A 601 -1.99 -12.32 29.76
N ARG A 602 -1.81 -12.85 30.97
CA ARG A 602 -2.17 -14.23 31.33
C ARG A 602 -3.50 -14.34 32.08
N ASN A 603 -4.11 -13.21 32.44
CA ASN A 603 -5.43 -13.15 33.07
C ASN A 603 -6.55 -13.37 32.02
N PRO A 604 -7.26 -14.52 32.04
CA PRO A 604 -8.18 -14.91 30.96
C PRO A 604 -9.40 -13.98 30.82
N VAL A 605 -9.84 -13.36 31.91
CA VAL A 605 -10.95 -12.38 31.91
C VAL A 605 -10.49 -11.08 31.24
N LEU A 606 -9.31 -10.59 31.62
CA LEU A 606 -8.77 -9.33 31.11
C LEU A 606 -8.44 -9.42 29.61
N ARG A 607 -7.95 -10.58 29.15
CA ARG A 607 -7.71 -10.85 27.72
C ARG A 607 -8.99 -10.71 26.89
N ARG A 608 -10.09 -11.32 27.34
CA ARG A 608 -11.41 -11.23 26.67
C ARG A 608 -11.96 -9.80 26.70
N LYS A 609 -11.79 -9.10 27.82
CA LYS A 609 -12.15 -7.69 27.94
C LYS A 609 -11.38 -6.83 26.94
N ALA A 610 -10.07 -7.04 26.79
CA ALA A 610 -9.26 -6.34 25.79
C ALA A 610 -9.70 -6.65 24.35
N ILE A 611 -10.02 -7.90 24.02
CA ILE A 611 -10.55 -8.29 22.69
C ILE A 611 -11.90 -7.63 22.42
N ARG A 612 -12.80 -7.58 23.41
CA ARG A 612 -14.09 -6.89 23.28
C ARG A 612 -13.90 -5.41 22.97
N LEU A 613 -12.98 -4.75 23.68
CA LEU A 613 -12.68 -3.34 23.45
C LEU A 613 -12.03 -3.10 22.08
N LEU A 614 -11.22 -4.04 21.57
CA LEU A 614 -10.73 -3.96 20.20
C LEU A 614 -11.90 -3.79 19.22
N TYR A 615 -12.95 -4.62 19.29
CA TYR A 615 -14.10 -4.49 18.39
C TYR A 615 -14.86 -3.15 18.49
N ARG A 616 -14.69 -2.40 19.59
CA ARG A 616 -15.28 -1.06 19.79
C ARG A 616 -14.34 0.09 19.37
N CYS A 617 -13.10 -0.19 19.02
CA CYS A 617 -12.13 0.81 18.55
C CYS A 617 -12.49 1.34 17.15
N PRO A 618 -11.88 2.46 16.71
CA PRO A 618 -12.00 2.92 15.34
C PRO A 618 -11.74 1.81 14.33
N ARG A 619 -12.51 1.76 13.24
CA ARG A 619 -12.41 0.64 12.27
C ARG A 619 -10.99 0.48 11.70
N LYS A 620 -10.23 1.58 11.64
CA LYS A 620 -8.84 1.61 11.18
C LYS A 620 -7.97 2.54 12.02
N GLU A 621 -6.95 1.98 12.65
CA GLU A 621 -5.95 2.71 13.44
C GLU A 621 -4.55 2.45 12.87
N GLY A 622 -3.98 3.42 12.16
CA GLY A 622 -2.70 3.25 11.46
C GLY A 622 -2.70 2.01 10.56
N LEU A 623 -1.68 1.15 10.69
CA LEU A 623 -1.53 -0.10 9.93
C LEU A 623 -2.47 -1.23 10.41
N TRP A 624 -3.24 -1.00 11.47
CA TRP A 624 -4.06 -2.01 12.11
C TRP A 624 -5.53 -1.89 11.68
N GLY A 625 -6.03 -2.98 11.09
CA GLY A 625 -7.46 -3.20 10.94
C GLY A 625 -7.97 -3.88 12.20
N VAL A 626 -8.89 -3.23 12.92
CA VAL A 626 -9.36 -3.68 14.23
C VAL A 626 -9.87 -5.12 14.21
N GLN A 627 -10.72 -5.46 13.25
CA GLN A 627 -11.33 -6.79 13.14
C GLN A 627 -10.27 -7.88 12.92
N GLN A 628 -9.29 -7.61 12.07
CA GLN A 628 -8.20 -8.55 11.80
C GLN A 628 -7.40 -8.84 13.07
N TYR A 629 -7.09 -7.78 13.82
CA TYR A 629 -6.25 -7.90 15.00
C TYR A 629 -6.99 -8.54 16.18
N ALA A 630 -8.28 -8.28 16.34
CA ALA A 630 -9.13 -8.96 17.32
C ALA A 630 -9.23 -10.47 17.02
N VAL A 631 -9.42 -10.85 15.75
CA VAL A 631 -9.39 -12.27 15.32
C VAL A 631 -8.05 -12.92 15.64
N ILE A 632 -6.94 -12.28 15.30
CA ILE A 632 -5.59 -12.82 15.59
C ILE A 632 -5.39 -12.98 17.10
N ALA A 633 -5.77 -11.99 17.90
CA ALA A 633 -5.69 -12.07 19.35
C ALA A 633 -6.53 -13.21 19.91
N ARG A 634 -7.77 -13.40 19.43
CA ARG A 634 -8.66 -14.50 19.82
C ARG A 634 -8.07 -15.86 19.49
N ILE A 635 -7.53 -16.03 18.28
CA ILE A 635 -6.86 -17.28 17.86
C ILE A 635 -5.71 -17.62 18.81
N ILE A 636 -4.91 -16.64 19.20
CA ILE A 636 -3.78 -16.83 20.13
C ILE A 636 -4.31 -17.25 21.51
N VAL A 637 -5.30 -16.53 22.05
CA VAL A 637 -5.92 -16.86 23.35
C VAL A 637 -6.44 -18.31 23.34
N GLN A 638 -7.22 -18.69 22.32
CA GLN A 638 -7.78 -20.03 22.20
C GLN A 638 -6.68 -21.10 22.06
N ALA A 639 -5.61 -20.82 21.33
CA ALA A 639 -4.51 -21.76 21.17
C ALA A 639 -3.74 -21.99 22.48
N GLU A 640 -3.53 -20.95 23.27
CA GLU A 640 -2.84 -21.05 24.58
C GLU A 640 -3.72 -21.71 25.65
N GLU A 641 -5.02 -21.41 25.67
CA GLU A 641 -5.97 -21.90 26.67
C GLU A 641 -6.53 -23.29 26.34
N ALA A 642 -6.20 -23.87 25.17
CA ALA A 642 -6.79 -25.13 24.69
C ALA A 642 -6.72 -26.30 25.69
N ALA A 643 -5.59 -26.45 26.39
CA ALA A 643 -5.41 -27.52 27.38
C ALA A 643 -6.25 -27.33 28.65
N VAL A 644 -6.61 -26.09 28.96
CA VAL A 644 -7.33 -25.69 30.18
C VAL A 644 -8.76 -25.22 29.89
N ALA A 645 -9.25 -25.38 28.67
CA ALA A 645 -10.57 -24.90 28.24
C ALA A 645 -11.74 -25.50 29.05
N HIS A 646 -11.53 -26.69 29.63
CA HIS A 646 -12.50 -27.38 30.48
C HIS A 646 -12.67 -26.74 31.87
N LEU A 647 -11.74 -25.90 32.31
CA LEU A 647 -11.79 -25.22 33.61
C LEU A 647 -12.71 -23.99 33.58
N PRO A 648 -13.20 -23.52 34.74
CA PRO A 648 -13.86 -22.22 34.86
C PRO A 648 -12.98 -21.09 34.33
N LEU A 649 -13.57 -20.08 33.69
CA LEU A 649 -12.84 -19.01 32.99
C LEU A 649 -11.70 -18.42 33.82
N ALA A 650 -11.95 -18.05 35.07
CA ALA A 650 -10.95 -17.43 35.95
C ALA A 650 -9.70 -18.31 36.21
N GLN A 651 -9.80 -19.62 35.97
CA GLN A 651 -8.73 -20.60 36.17
C GLN A 651 -8.02 -21.00 34.87
N ARG A 652 -8.45 -20.48 33.71
CA ARG A 652 -7.84 -20.77 32.39
C ARG A 652 -6.53 -20.01 32.18
N ILE A 653 -5.61 -20.09 33.13
CA ILE A 653 -4.29 -19.44 33.06
C ILE A 653 -3.33 -20.40 32.35
N PRO A 654 -2.83 -20.07 31.15
CA PRO A 654 -1.96 -20.98 30.39
C PRO A 654 -0.58 -21.09 31.05
N GLU A 655 -0.06 -22.31 31.19
CA GLU A 655 1.34 -22.57 31.57
C GLU A 655 2.32 -22.04 30.51
N ASP A 656 3.58 -21.79 30.89
CA ASP A 656 4.60 -21.21 30.01
C ASP A 656 4.78 -22.00 28.69
N ARG A 657 4.81 -23.33 28.76
CA ARG A 657 4.92 -24.23 27.59
C ARG A 657 3.81 -24.08 26.55
N HIS A 658 2.66 -23.52 26.94
CA HIS A 658 1.53 -23.29 26.05
C HIS A 658 1.50 -21.86 25.51
N ARG A 659 2.37 -20.97 26.00
CA ARG A 659 2.40 -19.56 25.63
C ARG A 659 2.96 -19.36 24.23
N VAL A 660 2.36 -18.43 23.50
CA VAL A 660 2.87 -17.95 22.22
C VAL A 660 3.88 -16.84 22.49
N TYR A 661 5.14 -17.19 22.31
CA TYR A 661 6.28 -16.31 22.55
C TYR A 661 6.39 -15.23 21.47
N THR A 662 6.24 -15.61 20.20
CA THR A 662 6.30 -14.71 19.04
C THR A 662 5.31 -15.16 17.96
N VAL A 663 4.79 -14.20 17.21
CA VAL A 663 3.87 -14.45 16.08
C VAL A 663 4.42 -13.78 14.84
N HIS A 664 4.63 -14.55 13.77
CA HIS A 664 4.91 -14.00 12.46
C HIS A 664 3.64 -14.02 11.62
N ILE A 665 3.23 -12.85 11.13
CA ILE A 665 2.09 -12.68 10.26
C ILE A 665 2.60 -12.53 8.83
N GLN A 666 2.39 -13.55 8.01
CA GLN A 666 2.85 -13.60 6.62
C GLN A 666 1.69 -13.38 5.65
N ASN A 667 1.98 -12.84 4.47
CA ASN A 667 1.02 -12.66 3.37
C ASN A 667 -0.29 -11.94 3.76
N ARG A 668 -0.22 -11.05 4.76
CA ARG A 668 -1.40 -10.33 5.28
C ARG A 668 -1.98 -9.40 4.21
N ASN A 669 -3.26 -9.59 3.92
CA ASN A 669 -4.07 -8.67 3.12
C ASN A 669 -5.37 -8.33 3.88
N CYS A 670 -6.36 -7.74 3.22
CA CYS A 670 -7.64 -7.37 3.83
C CYS A 670 -8.52 -8.58 4.22
N SER A 671 -8.38 -9.70 3.50
CA SER A 671 -9.22 -10.90 3.61
C SER A 671 -8.59 -12.06 4.37
N SER A 672 -7.26 -12.19 4.32
CA SER A 672 -6.55 -13.36 4.86
C SER A 672 -5.13 -13.05 5.32
N CYS A 673 -4.58 -13.96 6.13
CA CYS A 673 -3.16 -13.99 6.48
C CYS A 673 -2.72 -15.41 6.89
N ARG A 674 -1.42 -15.66 6.84
CA ARG A 674 -0.79 -16.87 7.39
C ARG A 674 -0.15 -16.55 8.74
N LEU A 675 -0.63 -17.19 9.80
CA LEU A 675 -0.07 -17.04 11.15
C LEU A 675 0.93 -18.15 11.43
N VAL A 676 2.13 -17.77 11.87
CA VAL A 676 3.15 -18.68 12.40
C VAL A 676 3.30 -18.38 13.90
N LEU A 677 2.78 -19.27 14.74
CA LEU A 677 2.81 -19.17 16.19
C LEU A 677 4.03 -19.93 16.72
N MET A 678 4.90 -19.23 17.44
CA MET A 678 6.16 -19.78 17.98
C MET A 678 6.03 -20.09 19.47
N TYR A 679 6.42 -21.31 19.87
CA TYR A 679 6.32 -21.86 21.22
C TYR A 679 7.66 -22.44 21.69
N LEU A 680 7.84 -22.54 23.00
CA LEU A 680 8.93 -23.24 23.68
C LEU A 680 8.32 -24.26 24.66
N PRO A 681 8.11 -25.53 24.24
CA PRO A 681 7.45 -26.55 25.06
C PRO A 681 8.28 -27.02 26.26
N GLU A 682 9.61 -26.98 26.12
CA GLU A 682 10.56 -27.25 27.19
C GLU A 682 11.05 -25.91 27.75
N ASN A 683 10.92 -25.71 29.05
CA ASN A 683 11.18 -24.45 29.76
C ASN A 683 12.51 -23.80 29.32
N GLY A 684 12.44 -22.63 28.66
CA GLY A 684 13.54 -21.68 28.43
C GLY A 684 14.74 -22.13 27.56
N ASP A 685 15.06 -23.42 27.54
CA ASP A 685 16.28 -23.98 26.95
C ASP A 685 16.05 -24.92 25.76
N GLY A 686 14.78 -25.27 25.49
CA GLY A 686 14.37 -26.18 24.41
C GLY A 686 14.42 -25.58 23.00
N GLU A 687 14.11 -26.42 22.01
CA GLU A 687 13.98 -25.99 20.61
C GLU A 687 12.69 -25.21 20.37
N TRP A 688 12.73 -24.30 19.38
CA TRP A 688 11.55 -23.56 18.95
C TRP A 688 10.59 -24.46 18.19
N HIS A 689 9.34 -24.52 18.64
CA HIS A 689 8.26 -25.17 17.90
C HIS A 689 7.41 -24.12 17.19
N CYS A 690 6.93 -24.43 15.99
CA CYS A 690 6.00 -23.58 15.27
C CYS A 690 4.69 -24.30 14.95
N ARG A 691 3.58 -23.56 15.02
CA ARG A 691 2.28 -23.97 14.44
C ARG A 691 1.88 -22.95 13.40
N VAL A 692 1.50 -23.44 12.22
CA VAL A 692 1.05 -22.60 11.11
C VAL A 692 -0.46 -22.71 10.99
N ARG A 693 -1.14 -21.57 10.85
CA ARG A 693 -2.58 -21.50 10.59
C ARG A 693 -2.86 -20.50 9.49
N GLU A 694 -3.54 -20.95 8.44
CA GLU A 694 -4.13 -20.05 7.45
C GLU A 694 -5.42 -19.46 8.03
N VAL A 695 -5.58 -18.15 7.90
CA VAL A 695 -6.68 -17.41 8.50
C VAL A 695 -7.43 -16.64 7.43
N GLU A 696 -8.71 -16.96 7.26
CA GLU A 696 -9.66 -16.13 6.52
C GLU A 696 -10.51 -15.33 7.51
N PHE A 697 -10.32 -14.01 7.55
CA PHE A 697 -10.90 -13.17 8.59
C PHE A 697 -12.44 -13.20 8.61
N ALA A 698 -13.08 -13.27 7.45
CA ALA A 698 -14.53 -13.32 7.36
C ALA A 698 -15.10 -14.64 7.92
N ALA A 699 -14.45 -15.77 7.63
CA ALA A 699 -14.85 -17.08 8.14
C ALA A 699 -14.66 -17.16 9.65
N GLU A 700 -13.54 -16.64 10.18
CA GLU A 700 -13.29 -16.59 11.62
C GLU A 700 -14.34 -15.76 12.37
N VAL A 701 -14.76 -14.63 11.81
CA VAL A 701 -15.78 -13.78 12.44
C VAL A 701 -17.13 -14.50 12.46
N GLN A 702 -17.48 -15.23 11.39
CA GLN A 702 -18.71 -16.02 11.33
C GLN A 702 -18.67 -17.24 12.28
N ALA A 703 -17.50 -17.84 12.45
CA ALA A 703 -17.27 -18.98 13.35
C ALA A 703 -16.98 -18.55 14.81
N GLU A 704 -17.26 -17.30 15.18
CA GLU A 704 -17.06 -16.82 16.54
C GLU A 704 -17.91 -17.61 17.54
N ASP A 705 -17.24 -18.26 18.50
CA ASP A 705 -17.91 -18.97 19.58
C ASP A 705 -18.67 -17.96 20.46
N PRO A 706 -20.02 -18.03 20.51
CA PRO A 706 -20.83 -17.11 21.31
C PRO A 706 -20.48 -17.16 22.80
N ASN A 707 -19.98 -18.30 23.29
CA ASN A 707 -19.61 -18.49 24.68
C ASN A 707 -18.30 -17.77 25.05
N PHE A 708 -17.45 -17.45 24.07
CA PHE A 708 -16.14 -16.85 24.30
C PHE A 708 -16.22 -15.55 25.13
N PHE A 709 -17.26 -14.75 24.89
CA PHE A 709 -17.56 -13.54 25.65
C PHE A 709 -18.54 -13.77 26.80
N ALA A 710 -19.55 -14.62 26.59
CA ALA A 710 -20.59 -14.85 27.59
C ALA A 710 -20.01 -15.36 28.93
N GLU A 711 -19.00 -16.24 28.88
CA GLU A 711 -18.31 -16.76 30.07
C GLU A 711 -17.60 -15.68 30.90
N ALA A 712 -17.27 -14.54 30.30
CA ALA A 712 -16.66 -13.39 30.97
C ALA A 712 -17.70 -12.41 31.54
N GLY A 713 -19.00 -12.73 31.48
CA GLY A 713 -20.07 -11.79 31.82
C GLY A 713 -20.15 -10.62 30.83
N ILE A 714 -19.63 -10.80 29.62
CA ILE A 714 -19.54 -9.79 28.58
C ILE A 714 -20.70 -9.99 27.60
N SER A 715 -21.71 -9.10 27.63
CA SER A 715 -22.80 -9.10 26.63
C SER A 715 -22.30 -8.63 25.25
N LEU A 716 -22.72 -9.29 24.18
CA LEU A 716 -22.45 -8.91 22.79
C LEU A 716 -23.39 -7.81 22.27
N GLU A 717 -24.37 -7.36 23.06
CA GLU A 717 -25.28 -6.28 22.66
C GLU A 717 -24.55 -4.93 22.66
N THR A 718 -23.87 -4.58 21.56
CA THR A 718 -23.74 -3.22 20.98
C THR A 718 -22.91 -3.22 19.71
#